data_AF-A0A9W8LNV3-F1
#
_entry.id   AF-A0A9W8LNV3-F1
#
_cell.length_a   1.000
_cell.length_b   1.000
_cell.length_c   1.000
_cell.angle_alpha   90.00
_cell.angle_beta   90.00
_cell.angle_gamma   90.00
#
_symmetry.space_group_name_H-M   'P 1'
#
loop_
_entity.id
_entity.type
_entity.pdbx_description
1 polymer ?
#
loop_
_entity_poly.entity_id
_entity_poly.type
_entity_poly.pdbx_seq_one_letter_code
_entity_poly.pdbx_strand_id
1 'polypeptide(L)'
;MSFRLLVAAAAARRLASARTASSSSSSSVAVATSQSVPLMRCGSSASRGAHMTAGAALGSVLRHQRRTFTVSAAASQAGGQTLVEKIAQRHAVGLGESESVRSGDFIAIRPRHIMTHDNTGAVIPKFASIGATRLADARQPVFALDHDIQNKGDKNTAKYHSIEQFAAQHGNRFYPAGRGIAHQVLVEEGHAWPGTMVVGSDSHSNMYGGVGCLGTPVVRTDAAAIWATAQTWWQAPPVAYVELRGKLAPGVVGKDVIVALCALFGNDEVLNHAVEFGGDGVSALAVEDRLAIANMTTEWGALAGLFAVDEMTLRWYEARAATRPTATIMPDSVAELRRSVAADPAQWRADADATYAKHLWLDLSTLTPHVSGPDTVKAATPLAALEPQRVAIHKAYVVSCVNSRAKDLREAADVVRAVQNARPGENVRVAPGVQWYVAPASSQVLADAQAAGDWQVLLDAGAHALPPGCGPCIGLGTGLLEDGEVGISATNRNYKGRMGSKRAHTYLASPAVVAASALQGFICSPAAAINGESAASSAAPAVAYGIEQPSSSAQSGQPTPAVQAPIAGFPAALSGRLLFLPADNLNTDGIYPGKYTYQDDITRDRMREIVMENYDPAFSSTVRPDDVLVAGANFGTGSSREQAATALLAAGVRLVVCASASETFKRNAVNNGLLVLECPPLVTWLRERFATPLTVVTGLDARVELTAGRIALYDASGALAFEADIPRIGRAAQEIIVAGGLENWVRQRMATLVIRQDADTVADYIAEYIKERINQFKPTAERPFVIGLPTGSSPIGVYKRLVKLYNDGKLSFKYVVSFNMDEYVGLPRDHPESYHSFMWNHLFKHIDIPPENVNILNGNVDDLQSECERYEAKIQSYGGIELFMGGIGPDGHIAFNEPGSSLQSRTRVKTLAYETIIANARFFGGDVSKVPKLALTVGVGTVMDAREVVVIITGANKAIALAKCIEEGVNHMWTVSAIQTHPRSLVVCDDDATLELHVKTVRYFKSIEQVQDEMIGRENLGLYGQVAGPLKYKTIPSGN
;
A
#
# COMPACT_ATOMS: atom_id res chain seq x y z
N MET A 1 38.55 3.08 -45.90
CA MET A 1 39.44 3.73 -44.92
C MET A 1 39.31 3.00 -43.60
N SER A 2 40.31 2.48 -42.90
CA SER A 2 41.70 2.03 -43.15
C SER A 2 42.34 1.87 -41.76
N PHE A 3 43.30 0.95 -41.59
CA PHE A 3 44.00 0.55 -40.35
C PHE A 3 43.21 -0.43 -39.43
N ARG A 4 43.62 -1.69 -39.15
CA ARG A 4 44.95 -2.34 -38.86
C ARG A 4 45.61 -1.78 -37.58
N LEU A 5 46.34 -2.51 -36.71
CA LEU A 5 47.00 -3.84 -36.70
C LEU A 5 47.16 -4.29 -35.20
N LEU A 6 47.84 -5.38 -34.82
CA LEU A 6 47.43 -6.81 -34.72
C LEU A 6 48.37 -7.49 -33.66
N VAL A 7 48.19 -8.79 -33.31
CA VAL A 7 49.14 -9.71 -32.59
C VAL A 7 49.17 -9.64 -31.04
N ALA A 8 49.45 -10.70 -30.24
CA ALA A 8 49.13 -12.16 -30.22
C ALA A 8 49.72 -12.84 -28.95
N ALA A 9 49.35 -14.11 -28.70
CA ALA A 9 50.15 -15.15 -28.00
C ALA A 9 50.44 -15.01 -26.48
N ALA A 10 50.65 -16.08 -25.68
CA ALA A 10 50.28 -17.49 -25.86
C ALA A 10 50.17 -18.23 -24.50
N ALA A 11 49.20 -19.14 -24.46
CA ALA A 11 49.15 -20.47 -23.84
C ALA A 11 50.31 -21.04 -22.99
N ALA A 12 49.91 -21.69 -21.88
CA ALA A 12 50.09 -23.14 -21.61
C ALA A 12 50.87 -23.58 -20.34
N ARG A 13 50.30 -24.62 -19.70
CA ARG A 13 50.92 -25.62 -18.79
C ARG A 13 51.33 -25.14 -17.38
N ARG A 14 51.45 -26.00 -16.37
CA ARG A 14 50.78 -27.26 -15.92
C ARG A 14 51.52 -27.72 -14.64
N LEU A 15 50.95 -28.65 -13.87
CA LEU A 15 51.58 -29.42 -12.75
C LEU A 15 51.85 -28.61 -11.46
N ALA A 16 52.00 -29.21 -10.28
CA ALA A 16 51.40 -30.44 -9.71
C ALA A 16 51.75 -30.55 -8.20
N SER A 17 50.89 -31.22 -7.42
CA SER A 17 51.16 -32.00 -6.20
C SER A 17 52.31 -31.64 -5.23
N ALA A 18 51.98 -31.41 -3.95
CA ALA A 18 52.22 -32.31 -2.80
C ALA A 18 51.71 -31.59 -1.52
N ARG A 19 50.85 -32.15 -0.65
CA ARG A 19 50.87 -33.37 0.19
C ARG A 19 51.90 -33.36 1.35
N THR A 20 51.38 -33.82 2.51
CA THR A 20 52.03 -34.37 3.73
C THR A 20 52.86 -33.47 4.64
N ALA A 21 52.31 -33.13 5.82
CA ALA A 21 52.64 -33.68 7.15
C ALA A 21 51.75 -32.97 8.22
N SER A 22 51.02 -33.55 9.18
CA SER A 22 51.07 -34.79 9.99
C SER A 22 51.81 -34.67 11.33
N SER A 23 51.18 -35.21 12.41
CA SER A 23 51.69 -35.47 13.77
C SER A 23 51.73 -34.28 14.78
N SER A 24 51.51 -34.44 16.10
CA SER A 24 50.91 -35.53 16.92
C SER A 24 50.78 -35.11 18.42
N SER A 25 50.29 -36.02 19.28
CA SER A 25 50.27 -36.00 20.78
C SER A 25 49.31 -34.99 21.45
N SER A 26 48.24 -35.40 22.16
CA SER A 26 48.15 -36.09 23.48
C SER A 26 48.63 -35.20 24.65
N SER A 27 47.90 -35.05 25.78
CA SER A 27 47.35 -36.12 26.62
C SER A 27 46.19 -35.66 27.53
N SER A 28 45.49 -36.61 28.14
CA SER A 28 44.40 -36.43 29.11
C SER A 28 44.88 -36.21 30.55
N VAL A 29 44.12 -35.43 31.34
CA VAL A 29 43.98 -35.59 32.80
C VAL A 29 42.54 -35.27 33.20
N ALA A 30 41.93 -36.12 34.03
CA ALA A 30 40.68 -35.84 34.72
C ALA A 30 40.93 -35.86 36.24
N VAL A 31 40.36 -34.89 36.97
CA VAL A 31 40.24 -34.95 38.43
C VAL A 31 38.85 -34.42 38.80
N ALA A 32 38.09 -35.22 39.53
CA ALA A 32 36.88 -34.80 40.21
C ALA A 32 37.20 -34.53 41.68
N THR A 33 36.48 -33.60 42.30
CA THR A 33 36.24 -33.62 43.76
C THR A 33 34.93 -32.90 44.06
N SER A 34 34.17 -33.47 44.98
CA SER A 34 32.91 -32.96 45.50
C SER A 34 33.12 -32.17 46.79
N GLN A 35 32.21 -31.27 47.12
CA GLN A 35 31.81 -31.03 48.51
C GLN A 35 30.43 -30.36 48.61
N SER A 36 29.77 -30.54 49.75
CA SER A 36 28.32 -30.41 49.91
C SER A 36 27.95 -29.62 51.18
N VAL A 37 27.01 -28.67 51.03
CA VAL A 37 25.94 -28.16 51.95
C VAL A 37 26.29 -27.96 53.46
N PRO A 38 25.82 -26.86 54.09
CA PRO A 38 24.64 -27.03 54.97
C PRO A 38 23.56 -25.93 54.83
N LEU A 39 22.33 -26.28 55.22
CA LEU A 39 21.17 -25.38 55.31
C LEU A 39 21.23 -24.46 56.53
N MET A 40 20.46 -23.36 56.51
CA MET A 40 19.64 -23.00 57.68
C MET A 40 18.25 -22.44 57.29
N ARG A 41 17.23 -22.86 58.03
CA ARG A 41 15.84 -22.35 58.02
C ARG A 41 15.66 -21.34 59.18
N CYS A 42 14.68 -20.43 59.11
CA CYS A 42 13.36 -20.57 59.76
C CYS A 42 12.64 -19.21 60.01
N GLY A 43 11.34 -19.24 60.30
CA GLY A 43 10.52 -18.09 60.74
C GLY A 43 9.70 -17.44 59.62
N SER A 44 8.46 -17.80 59.27
CA SER A 44 7.24 -18.16 60.04
C SER A 44 6.63 -17.02 60.87
N SER A 45 5.52 -16.46 60.39
CA SER A 45 4.34 -16.21 61.24
C SER A 45 3.07 -16.13 60.37
N ALA A 46 1.93 -16.55 60.93
CA ALA A 46 0.63 -16.55 60.29
C ALA A 46 -0.45 -16.18 61.30
N SER A 47 -1.50 -15.45 60.87
CA SER A 47 -2.84 -15.47 61.49
C SER A 47 -3.85 -14.88 60.50
N ARG A 48 -4.93 -15.62 60.16
CA ARG A 48 -6.31 -15.49 60.70
C ARG A 48 -6.89 -14.08 60.55
N GLY A 49 -8.04 -13.81 59.93
CA GLY A 49 -9.09 -14.66 59.34
C GLY A 49 -10.44 -14.48 60.08
N ALA A 50 -11.51 -14.12 59.37
CA ALA A 50 -12.90 -14.16 59.85
C ALA A 50 -13.93 -14.07 58.69
N HIS A 51 -14.97 -14.92 58.75
CA HIS A 51 -16.23 -14.80 57.99
C HIS A 51 -17.31 -14.12 58.85
N MET A 52 -18.28 -13.42 58.24
CA MET A 52 -19.75 -13.56 58.45
C MET A 52 -20.52 -12.35 57.85
N THR A 53 -21.32 -12.50 56.78
CA THR A 53 -22.76 -12.88 56.67
C THR A 53 -23.80 -11.77 56.90
N ALA A 54 -24.55 -11.48 55.82
CA ALA A 54 -26.01 -11.26 55.71
C ALA A 54 -26.76 -10.17 56.52
N GLY A 55 -27.61 -9.40 55.82
CA GLY A 55 -28.69 -8.56 56.37
C GLY A 55 -29.36 -7.73 55.26
N ALA A 56 -30.70 -7.79 55.13
CA ALA A 56 -31.44 -7.20 54.00
C ALA A 56 -32.64 -6.34 54.42
N ALA A 57 -32.93 -5.26 53.67
CA ALA A 57 -34.24 -4.59 53.49
C ALA A 57 -34.08 -3.50 52.41
N LEU A 58 -34.68 -3.61 51.21
CA LEU A 58 -36.06 -3.25 50.85
C LEU A 58 -36.38 -1.73 50.86
N GLY A 59 -36.57 -1.17 49.66
CA GLY A 59 -37.02 0.22 49.43
C GLY A 59 -37.05 0.55 47.93
N SER A 60 -38.20 0.42 47.27
CA SER A 60 -38.34 0.45 45.81
C SER A 60 -38.60 1.85 45.23
N VAL A 61 -37.97 2.16 44.09
CA VAL A 61 -38.51 3.09 43.07
C VAL A 61 -38.24 2.51 41.68
N LEU A 62 -39.28 2.39 40.86
CA LEU A 62 -39.23 1.79 39.53
C LEU A 62 -38.82 2.80 38.46
N ARG A 63 -37.79 2.48 37.66
CA ARG A 63 -37.66 2.91 36.25
C ARG A 63 -37.21 1.72 35.40
N HIS A 64 -37.93 1.45 34.31
CA HIS A 64 -37.59 0.38 33.38
C HIS A 64 -36.30 0.68 32.62
N GLN A 65 -35.24 -0.07 32.89
CA GLN A 65 -34.20 -0.34 31.90
C GLN A 65 -34.61 -1.57 31.08
N ARG A 66 -34.59 -1.43 29.74
CA ARG A 66 -34.76 -2.58 28.84
C ARG A 66 -33.54 -3.49 28.96
N ARG A 67 -33.78 -4.81 29.00
CA ARG A 67 -32.74 -5.84 29.05
C ARG A 67 -31.80 -5.71 27.84
N THR A 68 -30.54 -5.43 28.09
CA THR A 68 -29.46 -5.75 27.15
C THR A 68 -29.31 -7.27 27.13
N PHE A 69 -29.61 -7.90 26.00
CA PHE A 69 -29.29 -9.31 25.79
C PHE A 69 -27.77 -9.43 25.61
N THR A 70 -27.10 -10.03 26.59
CA THR A 70 -25.71 -10.47 26.46
C THR A 70 -25.65 -11.66 25.49
N VAL A 71 -25.48 -11.38 24.20
CA VAL A 71 -25.13 -12.40 23.20
C VAL A 71 -23.63 -12.68 23.31
N SER A 72 -23.29 -13.63 24.17
CA SER A 72 -21.94 -14.22 24.23
C SER A 72 -21.82 -15.30 23.16
N ALA A 73 -21.38 -14.94 21.95
CA ALA A 73 -20.74 -15.86 21.00
C ALA A 73 -20.15 -15.10 19.80
N ALA A 74 -18.83 -14.90 19.79
CA ALA A 74 -18.05 -14.71 18.56
C ALA A 74 -16.77 -15.54 18.72
N ALA A 75 -16.55 -16.51 17.83
CA ALA A 75 -15.37 -17.36 17.88
C ALA A 75 -14.15 -16.55 17.40
N SER A 76 -13.30 -16.13 18.34
CA SER A 76 -12.04 -15.45 18.03
C SER A 76 -11.08 -16.40 17.32
N GLN A 77 -10.45 -15.95 16.24
CA GLN A 77 -9.21 -16.56 15.74
C GLN A 77 -8.17 -16.50 16.86
N ALA A 78 -7.77 -17.67 17.34
CA ALA A 78 -7.16 -17.92 18.64
C ALA A 78 -5.65 -17.57 18.75
N GLY A 79 -5.30 -16.29 18.57
CA GLY A 79 -3.98 -15.77 18.94
C GLY A 79 -3.86 -14.26 18.73
N GLY A 80 -3.11 -13.60 19.61
CA GLY A 80 -2.85 -12.16 19.59
C GLY A 80 -2.16 -11.64 18.33
N GLN A 81 -2.24 -10.33 18.12
CA GLN A 81 -1.68 -9.62 16.96
C GLN A 81 -0.38 -8.89 17.29
N THR A 82 0.53 -8.91 16.33
CA THR A 82 1.68 -7.99 16.27
C THR A 82 1.21 -6.54 16.11
N LEU A 83 2.08 -5.57 16.43
CA LEU A 83 1.74 -4.14 16.26
C LEU A 83 1.55 -3.78 14.77
N VAL A 84 2.31 -4.39 13.87
CA VAL A 84 2.17 -4.28 12.41
C VAL A 84 0.77 -4.70 11.98
N GLU A 85 0.29 -5.86 12.42
CA GLU A 85 -1.07 -6.34 12.12
C GLU A 85 -2.14 -5.42 12.70
N LYS A 86 -1.98 -4.95 13.94
CA LYS A 86 -2.92 -4.00 14.60
C LYS A 86 -3.00 -2.64 13.89
N ILE A 87 -1.90 -2.11 13.35
CA ILE A 87 -1.91 -0.85 12.60
C ILE A 87 -2.49 -1.09 11.20
N ALA A 88 -2.11 -2.19 10.53
CA ALA A 88 -2.65 -2.56 9.23
C ALA A 88 -4.18 -2.76 9.28
N GLN A 89 -4.70 -3.44 10.31
CA GLN A 89 -6.14 -3.65 10.50
C GLN A 89 -6.92 -2.34 10.68
N ARG A 90 -6.37 -1.37 11.43
CA ARG A 90 -6.95 -0.02 11.57
C ARG A 90 -7.03 0.75 10.24
N HIS A 91 -6.22 0.37 9.26
CA HIS A 91 -6.20 0.96 7.92
C HIS A 91 -6.82 0.06 6.84
N ALA A 92 -7.32 -1.13 7.20
CA ALA A 92 -7.90 -2.06 6.24
C ALA A 92 -9.31 -1.61 5.80
N VAL A 93 -9.68 -1.94 4.56
CA VAL A 93 -10.97 -1.59 3.96
C VAL A 93 -11.76 -2.88 3.69
N GLY A 94 -13.01 -2.93 4.15
CA GLY A 94 -13.93 -4.02 3.83
C GLY A 94 -13.72 -5.32 4.63
N LEU A 95 -12.98 -5.28 5.74
CA LEU A 95 -12.97 -6.37 6.73
C LEU A 95 -14.28 -6.39 7.54
N GLY A 96 -14.78 -7.57 7.86
CA GLY A 96 -15.89 -7.75 8.79
C GLY A 96 -15.48 -7.57 10.26
N GLU A 97 -16.45 -7.31 11.15
CA GLU A 97 -16.19 -7.07 12.59
C GLU A 97 -15.48 -8.22 13.31
N SER A 98 -15.62 -9.46 12.82
CA SER A 98 -14.96 -10.66 13.33
C SER A 98 -13.68 -11.04 12.58
N GLU A 99 -13.31 -10.32 11.54
CA GLU A 99 -12.09 -10.57 10.77
C GLU A 99 -10.92 -9.80 11.36
N SER A 100 -9.73 -10.42 11.35
CA SER A 100 -8.53 -9.80 11.89
C SER A 100 -7.35 -10.06 10.98
N VAL A 101 -6.50 -9.05 10.77
CA VAL A 101 -5.36 -9.15 9.84
C VAL A 101 -4.30 -10.06 10.43
N ARG A 102 -3.78 -11.00 9.62
CA ARG A 102 -2.60 -11.81 9.94
C ARG A 102 -1.55 -11.75 8.83
N SER A 103 -0.30 -12.01 9.20
CA SER A 103 0.79 -12.26 8.24
C SER A 103 0.37 -13.25 7.15
N GLY A 104 0.55 -12.85 5.89
CA GLY A 104 0.15 -13.57 4.69
C GLY A 104 -1.11 -13.02 4.01
N ASP A 105 -1.98 -12.31 4.73
CA ASP A 105 -3.26 -11.82 4.19
C ASP A 105 -3.09 -10.73 3.13
N PHE A 106 -3.81 -10.86 2.01
CA PHE A 106 -3.98 -9.78 1.03
C PHE A 106 -5.21 -8.93 1.37
N ILE A 107 -4.96 -7.75 1.94
CA ILE A 107 -5.99 -6.80 2.36
C ILE A 107 -6.03 -5.57 1.45
N ALA A 108 -7.20 -4.94 1.36
CA ALA A 108 -7.30 -3.57 0.86
C ALA A 108 -6.98 -2.62 2.02
N ILE A 109 -6.24 -1.54 1.74
CA ILE A 109 -5.84 -0.54 2.73
C ILE A 109 -6.15 0.88 2.26
N ARG A 110 -6.61 1.72 3.19
CA ARG A 110 -6.65 3.18 3.08
C ARG A 110 -5.53 3.75 3.95
N PRO A 111 -4.30 3.94 3.42
CA PRO A 111 -3.22 4.57 4.20
C PRO A 111 -3.63 5.99 4.61
N ARG A 112 -3.14 6.48 5.76
CA ARG A 112 -3.43 7.84 6.23
C ARG A 112 -2.90 8.89 5.25
N HIS A 113 -1.68 8.66 4.76
CA HIS A 113 -1.03 9.48 3.74
C HIS A 113 -0.29 8.63 2.72
N ILE A 114 -0.10 9.19 1.52
CA ILE A 114 0.88 8.71 0.54
C ILE A 114 1.90 9.80 0.23
N MET A 115 3.17 9.52 0.44
CA MET A 115 4.27 10.38 0.02
C MET A 115 4.67 10.11 -1.44
N THR A 116 4.81 11.17 -2.23
CA THR A 116 5.56 11.11 -3.49
C THR A 116 6.51 12.30 -3.59
N HIS A 117 7.75 12.06 -4.02
CA HIS A 117 8.77 13.09 -4.15
C HIS A 117 8.90 13.58 -5.60
N ASP A 118 10.09 13.76 -6.15
CA ASP A 118 10.34 13.92 -7.59
C ASP A 118 9.59 12.91 -8.46
N ASN A 119 9.36 11.69 -7.96
CA ASN A 119 8.55 10.65 -8.61
C ASN A 119 7.12 11.10 -8.96
N THR A 120 6.57 12.13 -8.29
CA THR A 120 5.25 12.72 -8.59
C THR A 120 5.10 13.05 -10.08
N GLY A 121 6.15 13.57 -10.72
CA GLY A 121 6.15 13.89 -12.16
C GLY A 121 5.96 12.69 -13.09
N ALA A 122 6.29 11.47 -12.63
CA ALA A 122 6.04 10.22 -13.34
C ALA A 122 4.74 9.53 -12.91
N VAL A 123 4.17 9.89 -11.74
CA VAL A 123 2.85 9.39 -11.30
C VAL A 123 1.71 10.18 -11.96
N ILE A 124 1.85 11.49 -12.17
CA ILE A 124 0.86 12.33 -12.88
C ILE A 124 0.41 11.74 -14.24
N PRO A 125 1.31 11.36 -15.19
CA PRO A 125 0.87 10.78 -16.46
C PRO A 125 0.24 9.38 -16.30
N LYS A 126 0.68 8.58 -15.31
CA LYS A 126 0.08 7.27 -15.00
C LYS A 126 -1.33 7.41 -14.41
N PHE A 127 -1.53 8.41 -13.56
CA PHE A 127 -2.82 8.81 -13.02
C PHE A 127 -3.78 9.29 -14.12
N ALA A 128 -3.28 10.05 -15.10
CA ALA A 128 -4.06 10.39 -16.29
C ALA A 128 -4.36 9.16 -17.20
N SER A 129 -3.42 8.22 -17.37
CA SER A 129 -3.59 7.06 -18.25
C SER A 129 -4.56 6.02 -17.70
N ILE A 130 -4.74 5.92 -16.38
CA ILE A 130 -5.83 5.13 -15.77
C ILE A 130 -7.21 5.79 -15.92
N GLY A 131 -7.29 7.01 -16.47
CA GLY A 131 -8.53 7.76 -16.68
C GLY A 131 -8.88 8.74 -15.56
N ALA A 132 -8.09 8.78 -14.48
CA ALA A 132 -8.38 9.62 -13.32
C ALA A 132 -8.09 11.10 -13.59
N THR A 133 -9.04 11.95 -13.21
CA THR A 133 -8.99 13.40 -13.41
C THR A 133 -8.97 14.18 -12.09
N ARG A 134 -9.23 13.53 -10.95
CA ARG A 134 -9.35 14.14 -9.61
C ARG A 134 -8.81 13.21 -8.52
N LEU A 135 -8.14 13.77 -7.51
CA LEU A 135 -7.72 13.03 -6.32
C LEU A 135 -8.95 12.63 -5.48
N ALA A 136 -9.05 11.36 -5.06
CA ALA A 136 -10.15 10.86 -4.25
C ALA A 136 -10.18 11.42 -2.81
N ASP A 137 -9.01 11.75 -2.24
CA ASP A 137 -8.90 12.59 -1.03
C ASP A 137 -7.66 13.48 -1.18
N ALA A 138 -7.86 14.76 -1.51
CA ALA A 138 -6.78 15.72 -1.72
C ALA A 138 -5.90 15.97 -0.48
N ARG A 139 -6.27 15.47 0.71
CA ARG A 139 -5.46 15.59 1.93
C ARG A 139 -4.56 14.38 2.17
N GLN A 140 -4.80 13.27 1.46
CA GLN A 140 -4.07 12.01 1.66
C GLN A 140 -2.69 12.05 0.97
N PRO A 141 -2.52 12.49 -0.29
CA PRO A 141 -1.19 12.67 -0.84
C PRO A 141 -0.39 13.77 -0.13
N VAL A 142 0.94 13.64 -0.17
CA VAL A 142 1.90 14.65 0.29
C VAL A 142 3.05 14.68 -0.70
N PHE A 143 3.21 15.80 -1.39
CA PHE A 143 4.27 15.97 -2.40
C PHE A 143 5.44 16.75 -1.79
N ALA A 144 6.66 16.22 -1.83
CA ALA A 144 7.84 16.86 -1.25
C ALA A 144 9.08 16.68 -2.14
N LEU A 145 9.61 17.76 -2.71
CA LEU A 145 10.70 17.72 -3.69
C LEU A 145 12.09 17.76 -3.02
N ASP A 146 12.91 16.72 -3.25
CA ASP A 146 14.16 16.53 -2.52
C ASP A 146 15.32 15.86 -3.29
N HIS A 147 15.06 15.20 -4.43
CA HIS A 147 16.09 14.44 -5.15
C HIS A 147 16.94 15.33 -6.06
N ASP A 148 16.34 15.96 -7.07
CA ASP A 148 17.06 16.71 -8.11
C ASP A 148 17.12 18.23 -7.84
N ILE A 149 17.07 18.64 -6.57
CA ILE A 149 16.87 20.05 -6.17
C ILE A 149 18.02 20.99 -6.57
N GLN A 150 19.21 20.44 -6.80
CA GLN A 150 20.40 21.18 -7.23
C GLN A 150 20.43 21.44 -8.75
N ASN A 151 19.71 20.63 -9.54
CA ASN A 151 19.61 20.79 -10.98
C ASN A 151 18.64 21.94 -11.33
N LYS A 152 19.18 23.04 -11.83
CA LYS A 152 18.40 24.22 -12.25
C LYS A 152 18.13 24.28 -13.75
N GLY A 153 18.44 23.22 -14.50
CA GLY A 153 18.19 23.17 -15.95
C GLY A 153 16.70 23.09 -16.29
N ASP A 154 16.32 23.69 -17.41
CA ASP A 154 14.92 23.93 -17.82
C ASP A 154 14.01 22.69 -17.72
N LYS A 155 14.51 21.50 -18.10
CA LYS A 155 13.76 20.24 -18.01
C LYS A 155 13.35 19.89 -16.58
N ASN A 156 14.23 20.10 -15.60
CA ASN A 156 13.94 19.81 -14.20
C ASN A 156 13.04 20.90 -13.58
N THR A 157 13.31 22.16 -13.92
CA THR A 157 12.47 23.30 -13.52
C THR A 157 11.04 23.14 -14.02
N ALA A 158 10.83 22.72 -15.28
CA ALA A 158 9.51 22.42 -15.85
C ALA A 158 8.82 21.23 -15.16
N LYS A 159 9.57 20.15 -14.84
CA LYS A 159 9.07 18.99 -14.06
C LYS A 159 8.59 19.41 -12.67
N TYR A 160 9.33 20.27 -11.97
CA TYR A 160 8.94 20.76 -10.64
C TYR A 160 7.74 21.70 -10.70
N HIS A 161 7.69 22.58 -11.70
CA HIS A 161 6.56 23.47 -11.88
C HIS A 161 5.28 22.71 -12.23
N SER A 162 5.32 21.64 -13.04
CA SER A 162 4.13 20.83 -13.32
C SER A 162 3.63 20.05 -12.09
N ILE A 163 4.53 19.60 -11.21
CA ILE A 163 4.17 18.99 -9.92
C ILE A 163 3.49 20.01 -9.00
N GLU A 164 4.05 21.22 -8.89
CA GLU A 164 3.49 22.33 -8.10
C GLU A 164 2.11 22.76 -8.62
N GLN A 165 1.97 22.94 -9.94
CA GLN A 165 0.69 23.23 -10.58
C GLN A 165 -0.35 22.15 -10.31
N PHE A 166 0.00 20.86 -10.47
CA PHE A 166 -0.90 19.75 -10.19
C PHE A 166 -1.32 19.72 -8.70
N ALA A 167 -0.40 20.00 -7.78
CA ALA A 167 -0.72 20.12 -6.37
C ALA A 167 -1.71 21.25 -6.09
N ALA A 168 -1.48 22.44 -6.67
CA ALA A 168 -2.35 23.59 -6.53
C ALA A 168 -3.75 23.36 -7.12
N GLN A 169 -3.82 22.75 -8.32
CA GLN A 169 -5.08 22.41 -9.01
C GLN A 169 -5.96 21.46 -8.18
N HIS A 170 -5.35 20.54 -7.41
CA HIS A 170 -6.08 19.60 -6.57
C HIS A 170 -6.19 20.01 -5.10
N GLY A 171 -5.61 21.15 -4.68
CA GLY A 171 -5.58 21.57 -3.27
C GLY A 171 -4.76 20.64 -2.36
N ASN A 172 -3.73 19.99 -2.92
CA ASN A 172 -2.92 18.98 -2.24
C ASN A 172 -1.80 19.61 -1.37
N ARG A 173 -1.33 18.87 -0.36
CA ARG A 173 -0.16 19.25 0.45
C ARG A 173 1.13 19.16 -0.37
N PHE A 174 1.79 20.30 -0.56
CA PHE A 174 3.03 20.42 -1.33
C PHE A 174 4.14 21.10 -0.51
N TYR A 175 5.35 20.55 -0.62
CA TYR A 175 6.57 21.06 -0.02
C TYR A 175 7.63 21.27 -1.12
N PRO A 176 8.05 22.52 -1.39
CA PRO A 176 8.92 22.84 -2.51
C PRO A 176 10.38 22.41 -2.26
N ALA A 177 11.15 22.39 -3.35
CA ALA A 177 12.58 22.09 -3.35
C ALA A 177 13.34 22.95 -2.33
N GLY A 178 14.08 22.30 -1.43
CA GLY A 178 14.81 22.96 -0.35
C GLY A 178 14.08 23.02 1.00
N ARG A 179 12.80 22.62 1.09
CA ARG A 179 12.13 22.42 2.40
C ARG A 179 12.83 21.34 3.22
N GLY A 180 13.26 20.25 2.59
CA GLY A 180 13.93 19.12 3.22
C GLY A 180 13.64 17.80 2.52
N ILE A 181 14.29 16.74 2.98
CA ILE A 181 14.11 15.37 2.47
C ILE A 181 12.71 14.88 2.84
N ALA A 182 11.98 14.29 1.89
CA ALA A 182 10.56 13.98 2.00
C ALA A 182 10.23 13.18 3.27
N HIS A 183 11.00 12.14 3.59
CA HIS A 183 10.80 11.35 4.79
C HIS A 183 10.95 12.15 6.08
N GLN A 184 11.92 13.06 6.14
CA GLN A 184 12.14 13.96 7.28
C GLN A 184 11.00 14.96 7.38
N VAL A 185 10.54 15.53 6.25
CA VAL A 185 9.38 16.44 6.19
C VAL A 185 8.11 15.75 6.69
N LEU A 186 7.85 14.48 6.31
CA LEU A 186 6.66 13.76 6.79
C LEU A 186 6.63 13.55 8.31
N VAL A 187 7.77 13.27 8.93
CA VAL A 187 7.90 13.15 10.39
C VAL A 187 7.81 14.54 11.06
N GLU A 188 8.47 15.55 10.49
CA GLU A 188 8.45 16.93 10.99
C GLU A 188 7.05 17.57 10.96
N GLU A 189 6.26 17.28 9.94
CA GLU A 189 4.96 17.92 9.72
C GLU A 189 3.81 17.13 10.36
N GLY A 190 4.09 15.91 10.86
CA GLY A 190 3.13 15.02 11.50
C GLY A 190 2.27 14.21 10.52
N HIS A 191 2.65 14.13 9.25
CA HIS A 191 1.99 13.25 8.27
C HIS A 191 2.31 11.78 8.58
N ALA A 192 3.56 11.48 8.95
CA ALA A 192 3.91 10.25 9.63
C ALA A 192 3.58 10.42 11.13
N TRP A 193 2.40 9.92 11.54
CA TRP A 193 1.88 10.07 12.89
C TRP A 193 1.86 8.73 13.63
N PRO A 194 2.18 8.69 14.94
CA PRO A 194 2.17 7.46 15.73
C PRO A 194 0.84 6.68 15.63
N GLY A 195 0.93 5.35 15.51
CA GLY A 195 -0.22 4.44 15.44
C GLY A 195 -0.94 4.40 14.08
N THR A 196 -0.38 5.01 13.03
CA THR A 196 -1.01 5.11 11.70
C THR A 196 -0.17 4.43 10.62
N MET A 197 -0.78 4.13 9.47
CA MET A 197 -0.10 3.59 8.29
C MET A 197 0.13 4.68 7.24
N VAL A 198 1.36 4.81 6.74
CA VAL A 198 1.74 5.75 5.69
C VAL A 198 2.58 5.03 4.65
N VAL A 199 2.23 5.19 3.38
CA VAL A 199 2.98 4.61 2.26
C VAL A 199 3.76 5.69 1.52
N GLY A 200 4.77 5.31 0.75
CA GLY A 200 5.47 6.25 -0.11
C GLY A 200 6.02 5.60 -1.38
N SER A 201 6.09 6.37 -2.47
CA SER A 201 6.74 5.95 -3.71
C SER A 201 8.28 5.96 -3.60
N ASP A 202 8.81 5.56 -2.44
CA ASP A 202 10.23 5.46 -2.10
C ASP A 202 10.49 4.34 -1.09
N SER A 203 11.59 3.62 -1.29
CA SER A 203 12.05 2.50 -0.48
C SER A 203 12.32 2.82 0.99
N HIS A 204 12.68 4.07 1.33
CA HIS A 204 13.06 4.47 2.69
C HIS A 204 11.87 4.97 3.53
N SER A 205 10.64 4.74 3.07
CA SER A 205 9.41 4.98 3.82
C SER A 205 9.35 4.23 5.15
N ASN A 206 10.12 3.14 5.31
CA ASN A 206 10.31 2.43 6.57
C ASN A 206 10.75 3.35 7.73
N MET A 207 11.43 4.48 7.43
CA MET A 207 11.83 5.49 8.41
C MET A 207 10.71 5.92 9.37
N TYR A 208 9.45 5.94 8.93
CA TYR A 208 8.31 6.36 9.77
C TYR A 208 8.12 5.49 11.02
N GLY A 209 8.59 4.25 11.00
CA GLY A 209 8.48 3.36 12.16
C GLY A 209 9.33 3.76 13.35
N GLY A 210 10.32 4.65 13.19
CA GLY A 210 11.07 5.24 14.30
C GLY A 210 10.21 6.11 15.24
N VAL A 211 9.05 6.56 14.78
CA VAL A 211 8.02 7.26 15.57
C VAL A 211 6.74 6.44 15.78
N GLY A 212 6.77 5.13 15.50
CA GLY A 212 5.60 4.25 15.66
C GLY A 212 4.52 4.41 14.59
N CYS A 213 4.87 4.94 13.42
CA CYS A 213 4.02 4.94 12.22
C CYS A 213 4.43 3.77 11.32
N LEU A 214 3.50 2.91 10.90
CA LEU A 214 3.79 1.81 9.97
C LEU A 214 4.10 2.40 8.57
N GLY A 215 5.39 2.48 8.25
CA GLY A 215 5.91 2.96 6.97
C GLY A 215 6.30 1.81 6.04
N THR A 216 5.84 1.84 4.79
CA THR A 216 6.19 0.82 3.78
C THR A 216 6.18 1.41 2.36
N PRO A 217 7.06 0.94 1.44
CA PRO A 217 7.10 1.43 0.06
C PRO A 217 5.95 0.92 -0.82
N VAL A 218 5.64 1.70 -1.86
CA VAL A 218 4.74 1.33 -2.96
C VAL A 218 5.34 1.75 -4.32
N VAL A 219 4.86 1.19 -5.43
CA VAL A 219 5.32 1.58 -6.79
C VAL A 219 4.48 2.72 -7.38
N ARG A 220 4.87 3.25 -8.55
CA ARG A 220 4.17 4.39 -9.19
C ARG A 220 2.71 4.09 -9.52
N THR A 221 2.38 2.85 -9.88
CA THR A 221 1.03 2.41 -10.24
C THR A 221 0.11 2.33 -9.01
N ASP A 222 0.64 1.82 -7.89
CA ASP A 222 -0.02 1.95 -6.59
C ASP A 222 -0.27 3.41 -6.22
N ALA A 223 0.71 4.30 -6.41
CA ALA A 223 0.55 5.72 -6.12
C ALA A 223 -0.58 6.35 -6.94
N ALA A 224 -0.64 6.08 -8.24
CA ALA A 224 -1.73 6.53 -9.11
C ALA A 224 -3.10 5.94 -8.69
N ALA A 225 -3.16 4.66 -8.30
CA ALA A 225 -4.39 4.02 -7.82
C ALA A 225 -4.88 4.59 -6.48
N ILE A 226 -3.96 4.87 -5.54
CA ILE A 226 -4.29 5.56 -4.28
C ILE A 226 -4.76 6.98 -4.57
N TRP A 227 -4.12 7.71 -5.48
CA TRP A 227 -4.62 9.03 -5.86
C TRP A 227 -6.05 8.97 -6.42
N ALA A 228 -6.36 7.97 -7.25
CA ALA A 228 -7.66 7.83 -7.91
C ALA A 228 -8.78 7.24 -7.02
N THR A 229 -8.44 6.48 -5.98
CA THR A 229 -9.44 5.73 -5.17
C THR A 229 -9.26 5.88 -3.65
N ALA A 230 -8.22 6.56 -3.22
CA ALA A 230 -7.72 6.69 -1.84
C ALA A 230 -7.29 5.37 -1.17
N GLN A 231 -7.17 4.28 -1.93
CA GLN A 231 -6.85 2.95 -1.42
C GLN A 231 -5.95 2.15 -2.38
N THR A 232 -5.30 1.11 -1.87
CA THR A 232 -4.65 0.06 -2.67
C THR A 232 -4.72 -1.27 -1.93
N TRP A 233 -4.08 -2.32 -2.45
CA TRP A 233 -3.86 -3.57 -1.76
C TRP A 233 -2.49 -3.62 -1.06
N TRP A 234 -2.39 -4.45 -0.04
CA TRP A 234 -1.14 -4.81 0.62
C TRP A 234 -1.22 -6.27 1.07
N GLN A 235 -0.13 -7.01 0.91
CA GLN A 235 0.01 -8.28 1.60
C GLN A 235 0.71 -8.03 2.94
N ALA A 236 0.08 -8.40 4.05
CA ALA A 236 0.73 -8.33 5.36
C ALA A 236 1.94 -9.28 5.38
N PRO A 237 3.17 -8.80 5.61
CA PRO A 237 4.35 -9.65 5.61
C PRO A 237 4.43 -10.49 6.91
N PRO A 238 5.21 -11.59 6.91
CA PRO A 238 5.65 -12.21 8.16
C PRO A 238 6.42 -11.19 9.03
N VAL A 239 6.19 -11.20 10.34
CA VAL A 239 6.83 -10.26 11.27
C VAL A 239 7.98 -10.93 12.01
N ALA A 240 9.17 -10.33 11.98
CA ALA A 240 10.31 -10.71 12.79
C ALA A 240 10.42 -9.77 14.00
N TYR A 241 10.59 -10.32 15.20
CA TYR A 241 10.88 -9.56 16.41
C TYR A 241 12.39 -9.39 16.56
N VAL A 242 12.84 -8.15 16.77
CA VAL A 242 14.25 -7.81 17.04
C VAL A 242 14.36 -7.20 18.42
N GLU A 243 14.92 -7.97 19.34
CA GLU A 243 15.11 -7.59 20.73
C GLU A 243 16.46 -6.89 20.92
N LEU A 244 16.43 -5.60 21.26
CA LEU A 244 17.60 -4.80 21.58
C LEU A 244 17.80 -4.81 23.10
N ARG A 245 18.83 -5.51 23.55
CA ARG A 245 19.15 -5.71 24.97
C ARG A 245 20.17 -4.68 25.46
N GLY A 246 20.07 -4.23 26.72
CA GLY A 246 21.08 -3.36 27.33
C GLY A 246 21.09 -1.92 26.79
N LYS A 247 22.26 -1.26 26.75
CA LYS A 247 22.38 0.16 26.34
C LYS A 247 23.61 0.38 25.48
N LEU A 248 23.51 1.32 24.53
CA LEU A 248 24.64 1.72 23.67
C LEU A 248 25.84 2.20 24.49
N ALA A 249 27.03 1.75 24.11
CA ALA A 249 28.28 2.28 24.63
C ALA A 249 28.51 3.74 24.16
N PRO A 250 29.30 4.56 24.88
CA PRO A 250 29.62 5.92 24.46
C PRO A 250 30.21 5.97 23.05
N GLY A 251 29.71 6.88 22.21
CA GLY A 251 30.12 7.04 20.81
C GLY A 251 29.47 6.08 19.81
N VAL A 252 28.60 5.17 20.26
CA VAL A 252 27.78 4.30 19.41
C VAL A 252 26.38 4.91 19.26
N VAL A 253 25.85 4.93 18.04
CA VAL A 253 24.54 5.54 17.72
C VAL A 253 23.67 4.60 16.89
N GLY A 254 22.42 4.98 16.59
CA GLY A 254 21.49 4.12 15.82
C GLY A 254 22.01 3.68 14.45
N LYS A 255 22.93 4.45 13.86
CA LYS A 255 23.66 4.10 12.64
C LYS A 255 24.48 2.82 12.78
N ASP A 256 25.22 2.68 13.88
CA ASP A 256 26.07 1.52 14.15
C ASP A 256 25.20 0.28 14.41
N VAL A 257 24.06 0.45 15.10
CA VAL A 257 23.09 -0.63 15.38
C VAL A 257 22.60 -1.27 14.08
N ILE A 258 22.06 -0.48 13.15
CA ILE A 258 21.49 -1.04 11.92
C ILE A 258 22.55 -1.54 10.94
N VAL A 259 23.74 -0.92 10.91
CA VAL A 259 24.90 -1.45 10.17
C VAL A 259 25.33 -2.82 10.72
N ALA A 260 25.37 -2.99 12.05
CA ALA A 260 25.68 -4.26 12.67
C ALA A 260 24.59 -5.30 12.41
N LEU A 261 23.31 -4.95 12.54
CA LEU A 261 22.19 -5.86 12.21
C LEU A 261 22.27 -6.37 10.76
N CYS A 262 22.49 -5.48 9.78
CA CYS A 262 22.64 -5.85 8.36
C CYS A 262 23.81 -6.80 8.07
N ALA A 263 24.86 -6.79 8.90
CA ALA A 263 26.06 -7.61 8.69
C ALA A 263 26.06 -8.91 9.50
N LEU A 264 25.63 -8.86 10.77
CA LEU A 264 25.51 -10.02 11.65
C LEU A 264 24.39 -10.95 11.20
N PHE A 265 23.30 -10.39 10.67
CA PHE A 265 22.19 -11.09 10.02
C PHE A 265 22.21 -10.78 8.51
N GLY A 266 23.32 -11.13 7.86
CA GLY A 266 23.57 -10.87 6.44
C GLY A 266 22.99 -11.90 5.47
N ASN A 267 22.45 -13.02 5.96
CA ASN A 267 21.97 -14.17 5.17
C ASN A 267 20.47 -14.09 4.85
N ASP A 268 19.95 -12.87 4.71
CA ASP A 268 18.54 -12.58 4.36
C ASP A 268 17.53 -13.06 5.43
N GLU A 269 17.95 -13.06 6.69
CA GLU A 269 17.15 -13.47 7.85
C GLU A 269 15.82 -12.71 7.96
N VAL A 270 15.74 -11.44 7.52
CA VAL A 270 14.50 -10.63 7.52
C VAL A 270 14.03 -10.21 6.12
N LEU A 271 14.54 -10.82 5.06
CA LEU A 271 14.10 -10.53 3.69
C LEU A 271 12.59 -10.74 3.58
N ASN A 272 11.89 -9.76 3.01
CA ASN A 272 10.42 -9.70 2.88
C ASN A 272 9.63 -9.74 4.20
N HIS A 273 10.27 -9.58 5.37
CA HIS A 273 9.59 -9.47 6.65
C HIS A 273 9.26 -8.00 6.98
N ALA A 274 8.29 -7.77 7.85
CA ALA A 274 8.30 -6.56 8.69
C ALA A 274 9.13 -6.84 9.95
N VAL A 275 9.81 -5.82 10.47
CA VAL A 275 10.60 -5.91 11.70
C VAL A 275 9.92 -5.10 12.80
N GLU A 276 9.69 -5.72 13.96
CA GLU A 276 9.30 -5.03 15.18
C GLU A 276 10.47 -4.98 16.17
N PHE A 277 10.84 -3.79 16.60
CA PHE A 277 11.91 -3.58 17.57
C PHE A 277 11.35 -3.51 18.99
N GLY A 278 11.91 -4.35 19.87
CA GLY A 278 11.58 -4.41 21.30
C GLY A 278 12.81 -4.65 22.17
N GLY A 279 12.62 -5.15 23.38
CA GLY A 279 13.68 -5.26 24.41
C GLY A 279 13.84 -4.00 25.27
N ASP A 280 14.60 -4.10 26.36
CA ASP A 280 14.80 -3.02 27.33
C ASP A 280 15.61 -1.85 26.73
N GLY A 281 16.51 -2.13 25.78
CA GLY A 281 17.39 -1.16 25.17
C GLY A 281 16.70 -0.15 24.26
N VAL A 282 15.49 -0.43 23.75
CA VAL A 282 14.69 0.54 22.98
C VAL A 282 14.46 1.82 23.78
N SER A 283 14.25 1.71 25.09
CA SER A 283 14.01 2.85 25.98
C SER A 283 15.20 3.81 26.11
N ALA A 284 16.41 3.36 25.77
CA ALA A 284 17.64 4.15 25.78
C ALA A 284 17.96 4.83 24.44
N LEU A 285 17.27 4.47 23.35
CA LEU A 285 17.47 5.06 22.02
C LEU A 285 16.68 6.36 21.86
N ALA A 286 17.33 7.44 21.42
CA ALA A 286 16.64 8.65 21.01
C ALA A 286 15.81 8.42 19.73
N VAL A 287 14.82 9.27 19.46
CA VAL A 287 13.97 9.14 18.26
C VAL A 287 14.80 9.22 16.98
N GLU A 288 15.84 10.06 16.95
CA GLU A 288 16.77 10.16 15.82
C GLU A 288 17.50 8.84 15.53
N ASP A 289 17.90 8.10 16.59
CA ASP A 289 18.53 6.79 16.46
C ASP A 289 17.53 5.74 15.94
N ARG A 290 16.30 5.76 16.45
CA ARG A 290 15.20 4.90 15.98
C ARG A 290 14.83 5.18 14.52
N LEU A 291 14.82 6.45 14.10
CA LEU A 291 14.60 6.85 12.71
C LEU A 291 15.72 6.35 11.79
N ALA A 292 16.98 6.41 12.21
CA ALA A 292 18.11 5.85 11.46
C ALA A 292 18.02 4.32 11.32
N ILE A 293 17.67 3.62 12.41
CA ILE A 293 17.47 2.16 12.42
C ILE A 293 16.30 1.77 11.50
N ALA A 294 15.14 2.40 11.69
CA ALA A 294 13.93 2.12 10.91
C ALA A 294 14.15 2.39 9.40
N ASN A 295 14.84 3.49 9.05
CA ASN A 295 15.19 3.83 7.67
C ASN A 295 15.99 2.69 6.99
N MET A 296 17.08 2.25 7.60
CA MET A 296 17.98 1.27 6.99
C MET A 296 17.53 -0.20 7.10
N THR A 297 16.37 -0.48 7.69
CA THR A 297 15.72 -1.81 7.53
C THR A 297 15.47 -2.15 6.06
N THR A 298 15.30 -1.13 5.20
CA THR A 298 15.26 -1.25 3.73
C THR A 298 16.51 -1.94 3.17
N GLU A 299 17.70 -1.62 3.67
CA GLU A 299 18.97 -2.23 3.24
C GLU A 299 19.20 -3.63 3.83
N TRP A 300 18.52 -3.95 4.93
CA TRP A 300 18.49 -5.30 5.51
C TRP A 300 17.56 -6.25 4.73
N GLY A 301 16.68 -5.71 3.88
CA GLY A 301 15.71 -6.46 3.08
C GLY A 301 14.29 -6.52 3.64
N ALA A 302 14.02 -5.79 4.73
CA ALA A 302 12.70 -5.73 5.37
C ALA A 302 11.77 -4.70 4.70
N LEU A 303 10.47 -4.99 4.70
CA LEU A 303 9.42 -4.18 4.06
C LEU A 303 8.85 -3.08 4.96
N ALA A 304 9.12 -3.18 6.27
CA ALA A 304 8.87 -2.18 7.29
C ALA A 304 9.81 -2.44 8.49
N GLY A 305 10.14 -1.40 9.24
CA GLY A 305 10.80 -1.51 10.55
C GLY A 305 10.11 -0.59 11.55
N LEU A 306 9.59 -1.11 12.66
CA LEU A 306 8.64 -0.43 13.53
C LEU A 306 9.07 -0.48 15.00
N PHE A 307 9.05 0.67 15.66
CA PHE A 307 9.17 0.80 17.12
C PHE A 307 7.80 1.09 17.74
N ALA A 308 7.48 0.47 18.88
CA ALA A 308 6.27 0.80 19.62
C ALA A 308 6.32 2.23 20.19
N VAL A 309 5.15 2.85 20.38
CA VAL A 309 5.06 4.19 20.98
C VAL A 309 5.36 4.12 22.48
N ASP A 310 6.29 4.97 22.94
CA ASP A 310 6.73 5.03 24.33
C ASP A 310 6.96 6.48 24.79
N GLU A 311 7.44 6.62 26.03
CA GLU A 311 7.71 7.92 26.65
C GLU A 311 8.74 8.77 25.89
N MET A 312 9.70 8.14 25.18
CA MET A 312 10.68 8.87 24.37
C MET A 312 10.00 9.49 23.14
N THR A 313 9.17 8.71 22.44
CA THR A 313 8.37 9.21 21.31
C THR A 313 7.41 10.33 21.75
N LEU A 314 6.73 10.16 22.89
CA LEU A 314 5.83 11.18 23.44
C LEU A 314 6.56 12.49 23.75
N ARG A 315 7.67 12.44 24.50
CA ARG A 315 8.47 13.63 24.84
C ARG A 315 9.04 14.34 23.63
N TRP A 316 9.44 13.60 22.61
CA TRP A 316 9.94 14.18 21.35
C TRP A 316 8.85 15.00 20.66
N TYR A 317 7.62 14.47 20.57
CA TYR A 317 6.48 15.23 20.05
C TYR A 317 6.04 16.39 20.96
N GLU A 318 6.14 16.27 22.28
CA GLU A 318 5.85 17.37 23.22
C GLU A 318 6.83 18.54 23.04
N ALA A 319 8.14 18.25 23.01
CA ALA A 319 9.17 19.25 22.76
C ALA A 319 9.01 19.89 21.37
N ARG A 320 8.60 19.10 20.36
CA ARG A 320 8.32 19.58 19.02
C ARG A 320 7.07 20.47 18.97
N ALA A 321 5.97 20.09 19.61
CA ALA A 321 4.75 20.90 19.68
C ALA A 321 4.97 22.24 20.39
N ALA A 322 5.85 22.27 21.39
CA ALA A 322 6.21 23.49 22.12
C ALA A 322 7.11 24.46 21.32
N THR A 323 7.94 23.94 20.40
CA THR A 323 8.95 24.74 19.68
C THR A 323 8.58 25.03 18.22
N ARG A 324 7.91 24.09 17.56
CA ARG A 324 7.53 24.11 16.13
C ARG A 324 6.18 23.42 15.90
N PRO A 325 5.08 24.01 16.38
CA PRO A 325 3.74 23.49 16.12
C PRO A 325 3.44 23.46 14.62
N THR A 326 2.68 22.46 14.18
CA THR A 326 2.18 22.31 12.81
C THR A 326 0.67 22.03 12.83
N ALA A 327 0.02 22.03 11.67
CA ALA A 327 -1.40 21.67 11.57
C ALA A 327 -1.76 20.27 12.11
N THR A 328 -0.78 19.38 12.30
CA THR A 328 -0.97 18.06 12.94
C THR A 328 -0.31 17.98 14.32
N ILE A 329 0.85 18.61 14.51
CA ILE A 329 1.62 18.57 15.76
C ILE A 329 1.29 19.81 16.59
N MET A 330 0.27 19.72 17.43
CA MET A 330 -0.15 20.77 18.36
C MET A 330 -0.09 20.24 19.80
N PRO A 331 0.04 21.09 20.83
CA PRO A 331 0.04 20.63 22.23
C PRO A 331 -1.17 19.74 22.56
N ASP A 332 -2.36 20.08 22.06
CA ASP A 332 -3.59 19.31 22.29
C ASP A 332 -3.59 17.94 21.58
N SER A 333 -3.06 17.84 20.35
CA SER A 333 -3.01 16.56 19.63
C SER A 333 -1.95 15.61 20.21
N VAL A 334 -0.86 16.16 20.75
CA VAL A 334 0.13 15.38 21.51
C VAL A 334 -0.43 14.96 22.89
N ALA A 335 -1.21 15.82 23.56
CA ALA A 335 -1.91 15.46 24.79
C ALA A 335 -3.01 14.41 24.57
N GLU A 336 -3.68 14.40 23.41
CA GLU A 336 -4.58 13.34 22.98
C GLU A 336 -3.83 12.03 22.69
N LEU A 337 -2.69 12.09 22.00
CA LEU A 337 -1.81 10.93 21.81
C LEU A 337 -1.37 10.33 23.16
N ARG A 338 -0.87 11.14 24.10
CA ARG A 338 -0.50 10.66 25.45
C ARG A 338 -1.68 10.04 26.19
N ARG A 339 -2.88 10.65 26.12
CA ARG A 339 -4.10 10.11 26.76
C ARG A 339 -4.54 8.78 26.15
N SER A 340 -4.51 8.64 24.82
CA SER A 340 -4.86 7.38 24.13
C SER A 340 -3.86 6.26 24.39
N VAL A 341 -2.56 6.56 24.46
CA VAL A 341 -1.52 5.60 24.89
C VAL A 341 -1.73 5.15 26.33
N ALA A 342 -2.14 6.05 27.23
CA ALA A 342 -2.41 5.73 28.63
C ALA A 342 -3.75 5.00 28.86
N ALA A 343 -4.76 5.26 28.03
CA ALA A 343 -6.10 4.68 28.15
C ALA A 343 -6.18 3.22 27.69
N ASP A 344 -5.45 2.86 26.63
CA ASP A 344 -5.36 1.48 26.14
C ASP A 344 -3.93 1.14 25.68
N PRO A 345 -3.00 0.84 26.62
CA PRO A 345 -1.61 0.51 26.28
C PRO A 345 -1.47 -0.72 25.37
N ALA A 346 -2.46 -1.62 25.36
CA ALA A 346 -2.45 -2.83 24.53
C ALA A 346 -2.65 -2.51 23.04
N GLN A 347 -3.33 -1.41 22.70
CA GLN A 347 -3.47 -0.98 21.30
C GLN A 347 -2.17 -0.44 20.67
N TRP A 348 -1.18 -0.07 21.49
CA TRP A 348 0.07 0.58 21.06
C TRP A 348 1.29 -0.35 21.07
N ARG A 349 1.08 -1.63 21.35
CA ARG A 349 2.09 -2.69 21.40
C ARG A 349 1.53 -3.96 20.76
N ALA A 350 2.38 -4.93 20.46
CA ALA A 350 1.93 -6.28 20.15
C ALA A 350 1.19 -6.89 21.36
N ASP A 351 0.28 -7.83 21.12
CA ASP A 351 -0.32 -8.63 22.18
C ASP A 351 0.72 -9.54 22.86
N ALA A 352 0.48 -9.91 24.11
CA ALA A 352 1.42 -10.72 24.89
C ALA A 352 1.62 -12.15 24.34
N ASP A 353 0.65 -12.64 23.56
CA ASP A 353 0.65 -13.92 22.85
C ASP A 353 0.80 -13.75 21.32
N ALA A 354 1.23 -12.58 20.86
CA ALA A 354 1.50 -12.33 19.44
C ALA A 354 2.56 -13.31 18.89
N THR A 355 2.28 -13.90 17.73
CA THR A 355 3.17 -14.88 17.10
C THR A 355 4.08 -14.21 16.08
N TYR A 356 5.40 -14.29 16.30
CA TYR A 356 6.42 -13.81 15.38
C TYR A 356 7.00 -14.95 14.53
N ALA A 357 7.30 -14.68 13.27
CA ALA A 357 7.93 -15.65 12.37
C ALA A 357 9.37 -15.98 12.78
N LYS A 358 10.07 -15.02 13.40
CA LYS A 358 11.48 -15.11 13.86
C LYS A 358 11.69 -14.22 15.07
N HIS A 359 12.61 -14.60 15.95
CA HIS A 359 13.12 -13.77 17.05
C HIS A 359 14.64 -13.64 16.91
N LEU A 360 15.10 -12.41 16.76
CA LEU A 360 16.51 -12.04 16.70
C LEU A 360 16.82 -11.17 17.92
N TRP A 361 18.04 -11.24 18.45
CA TRP A 361 18.47 -10.34 19.53
C TRP A 361 19.88 -9.80 19.33
N LEU A 362 20.13 -8.60 19.85
CA LEU A 362 21.41 -7.89 19.82
C LEU A 362 21.64 -7.20 21.18
N ASP A 363 22.79 -7.43 21.80
CA ASP A 363 23.22 -6.72 23.00
C ASP A 363 23.93 -5.42 22.63
N LEU A 364 23.24 -4.29 22.84
CA LEU A 364 23.71 -2.94 22.55
C LEU A 364 24.96 -2.55 23.36
N SER A 365 25.21 -3.20 24.50
CA SER A 365 26.37 -2.90 25.36
C SER A 365 27.67 -3.52 24.85
N THR A 366 27.57 -4.54 23.99
CA THR A 366 28.72 -5.17 23.31
C THR A 366 29.07 -4.51 21.98
N LEU A 367 28.23 -3.60 21.50
CA LEU A 367 28.41 -2.92 20.23
C LEU A 367 29.44 -1.78 20.35
N THR A 368 30.29 -1.65 19.34
CA THR A 368 31.25 -0.54 19.16
C THR A 368 30.89 0.25 17.89
N PRO A 369 31.51 1.40 17.58
CA PRO A 369 31.33 2.05 16.28
C PRO A 369 31.65 1.09 15.13
N HIS A 370 30.82 1.07 14.09
CA HIS A 370 30.94 0.16 12.95
C HIS A 370 31.02 0.93 11.64
N VAL A 371 31.85 0.41 10.73
CA VAL A 371 31.96 0.92 9.36
C VAL A 371 31.54 -0.18 8.39
N SER A 372 30.59 0.14 7.52
CA SER A 372 30.18 -0.75 6.44
C SER A 372 30.93 -0.43 5.15
N GLY A 373 31.35 -1.48 4.44
CA GLY A 373 31.98 -1.38 3.12
C GLY A 373 33.36 -2.05 3.02
N PRO A 374 34.02 -1.91 1.85
CA PRO A 374 33.56 -1.14 0.71
C PRO A 374 32.39 -1.83 -0.01
N ASP A 375 31.57 -1.02 -0.67
CA ASP A 375 30.68 -1.42 -1.78
C ASP A 375 29.48 -2.33 -1.48
N THR A 376 29.20 -2.66 -0.22
CA THR A 376 27.98 -3.35 0.22
C THR A 376 27.63 -3.04 1.68
N VAL A 377 26.34 -2.95 2.01
CA VAL A 377 25.85 -2.63 3.36
C VAL A 377 26.02 -3.83 4.31
N LYS A 378 25.94 -5.05 3.78
CA LYS A 378 26.05 -6.31 4.53
C LYS A 378 27.48 -6.67 4.94
N ALA A 379 28.50 -5.98 4.42
CA ALA A 379 29.85 -6.06 4.97
C ALA A 379 30.01 -4.92 5.96
N ALA A 380 30.18 -5.25 7.24
CA ALA A 380 30.54 -4.29 8.29
C ALA A 380 31.70 -4.80 9.14
N THR A 381 32.56 -3.87 9.54
CA THR A 381 33.73 -4.12 10.38
C THR A 381 33.67 -3.20 11.60
N PRO A 382 33.94 -3.69 12.83
CA PRO A 382 34.17 -2.84 13.98
C PRO A 382 35.28 -1.84 13.67
N LEU A 383 35.08 -0.55 13.97
CA LEU A 383 36.02 0.51 13.59
C LEU A 383 37.44 0.27 14.13
N ALA A 384 37.55 -0.30 15.33
CA ALA A 384 38.83 -0.70 15.94
C ALA A 384 39.66 -1.68 15.07
N ALA A 385 39.03 -2.50 14.22
CA ALA A 385 39.72 -3.42 13.32
C ALA A 385 39.98 -2.83 11.91
N LEU A 386 39.25 -1.78 11.53
CA LEU A 386 39.44 -1.08 10.24
C LEU A 386 40.44 0.07 10.33
N GLU A 387 40.43 0.82 11.44
CA GLU A 387 41.29 2.01 11.66
C GLU A 387 42.80 1.75 11.47
N PRO A 388 43.40 0.61 11.91
CA PRO A 388 44.82 0.32 11.68
C PRO A 388 45.20 0.22 10.20
N GLN A 389 44.24 -0.05 9.31
CA GLN A 389 44.47 -0.12 7.85
C GLN A 389 44.63 1.27 7.22
N ARG A 390 44.24 2.34 7.95
CA ARG A 390 44.33 3.75 7.52
C ARG A 390 43.82 3.97 6.09
N VAL A 391 42.64 3.43 5.78
CA VAL A 391 42.00 3.56 4.46
C VAL A 391 41.84 5.04 4.12
N ALA A 392 42.66 5.53 3.19
CA ALA A 392 42.64 6.93 2.76
C ALA A 392 41.30 7.28 2.11
N ILE A 393 40.78 8.47 2.42
CA ILE A 393 39.54 8.98 1.84
C ILE A 393 39.81 10.21 0.97
N HIS A 394 38.90 10.45 0.03
CA HIS A 394 38.92 11.62 -0.86
C HIS A 394 37.71 12.52 -0.59
N LYS A 395 36.56 11.93 -0.26
CA LYS A 395 35.32 12.67 0.03
C LYS A 395 34.62 12.14 1.29
N ALA A 396 34.09 13.04 2.09
CA ALA A 396 33.34 12.73 3.32
C ALA A 396 31.94 13.36 3.26
N TYR A 397 30.91 12.70 3.79
CA TYR A 397 29.52 13.17 3.65
C TYR A 397 28.67 12.97 4.92
N VAL A 398 28.17 14.07 5.51
CA VAL A 398 27.06 14.03 6.49
C VAL A 398 25.82 14.58 5.79
N VAL A 399 25.09 13.69 5.12
CA VAL A 399 23.93 13.96 4.26
C VAL A 399 22.90 12.82 4.38
N SER A 400 21.70 12.98 3.81
CA SER A 400 20.59 12.00 3.66
C SER A 400 19.54 11.92 4.77
N CYS A 401 18.47 11.16 4.50
CA CYS A 401 17.39 10.83 5.45
C CYS A 401 17.83 9.93 6.61
N VAL A 402 19.01 9.30 6.58
CA VAL A 402 19.46 8.43 7.67
C VAL A 402 19.99 9.26 8.83
N ASN A 403 21.03 10.06 8.58
CA ASN A 403 21.74 10.84 9.58
C ASN A 403 22.12 12.21 9.00
N SER A 404 21.35 13.25 9.35
CA SER A 404 21.55 14.68 9.00
C SER A 404 20.63 15.61 9.79
N ARG A 405 20.08 15.14 10.92
CA ARG A 405 19.24 15.90 11.85
C ARG A 405 20.14 16.75 12.76
N ALA A 406 19.53 17.59 13.59
CA ALA A 406 20.29 18.46 14.50
C ALA A 406 21.20 17.68 15.47
N LYS A 407 20.82 16.46 15.89
CA LYS A 407 21.68 15.52 16.63
C LYS A 407 22.90 15.11 15.80
N ASP A 408 22.68 14.61 14.58
CA ASP A 408 23.74 14.10 13.69
C ASP A 408 24.77 15.19 13.31
N LEU A 409 24.30 16.41 13.03
CA LEU A 409 25.18 17.54 12.72
C LEU A 409 25.98 18.00 13.94
N ARG A 410 25.39 17.94 15.14
CA ARG A 410 26.09 18.23 16.39
C ARG A 410 27.14 17.19 16.72
N GLU A 411 26.85 15.90 16.56
CA GLU A 411 27.86 14.84 16.73
C GLU A 411 29.10 15.08 15.86
N ALA A 412 28.91 15.51 14.60
CA ALA A 412 30.00 15.89 13.72
C ALA A 412 30.74 17.18 14.19
N ALA A 413 30.01 18.19 14.66
CA ALA A 413 30.58 19.45 15.16
C ALA A 413 31.32 19.27 16.49
N ASP A 414 30.86 18.38 17.37
CA ASP A 414 31.50 18.08 18.65
C ASP A 414 32.85 17.38 18.48
N VAL A 415 33.01 16.55 17.43
CA VAL A 415 34.33 16.02 17.05
C VAL A 415 35.27 17.16 16.64
N VAL A 416 34.82 18.11 15.81
CA VAL A 416 35.63 19.29 15.43
C VAL A 416 36.04 20.09 16.66
N ARG A 417 35.10 20.40 17.57
CA ARG A 417 35.37 21.12 18.83
C ARG A 417 36.36 20.38 19.71
N ALA A 418 36.21 19.06 19.85
CA ALA A 418 37.09 18.24 20.68
C ALA A 418 38.53 18.22 20.14
N VAL A 419 38.71 18.12 18.82
CA VAL A 419 40.03 18.20 18.17
C VAL A 419 40.64 19.60 18.34
N GLN A 420 39.85 20.67 18.18
CA GLN A 420 40.28 22.06 18.43
C GLN A 420 40.73 22.28 19.88
N ASN A 421 39.99 21.76 20.85
CA ASN A 421 40.31 21.86 22.27
C ASN A 421 41.57 21.05 22.65
N ALA A 422 41.78 19.90 22.01
CA ALA A 422 42.97 19.07 22.23
C ALA A 422 44.25 19.65 21.57
N ARG A 423 44.09 20.53 20.58
CA ARG A 423 45.20 21.12 19.79
C ARG A 423 45.14 22.66 19.80
N PRO A 424 45.28 23.31 20.96
CA PRO A 424 45.11 24.75 21.10
C PRO A 424 46.15 25.51 20.26
N GLY A 425 45.67 26.39 19.38
CA GLY A 425 46.50 27.17 18.46
C GLY A 425 46.70 26.53 17.07
N GLU A 426 46.33 25.26 16.87
CA GLU A 426 46.25 24.68 15.53
C GLU A 426 44.97 25.13 14.81
N ASN A 427 45.10 25.49 13.53
CA ASN A 427 43.95 25.79 12.68
C ASN A 427 43.31 24.49 12.18
N VAL A 428 42.55 23.81 13.03
CA VAL A 428 41.88 22.55 12.69
C VAL A 428 40.96 22.74 11.48
N ARG A 429 41.23 21.94 10.44
CA ARG A 429 40.54 21.94 9.14
C ARG A 429 40.45 20.52 8.60
N VAL A 430 39.59 20.31 7.60
CA VAL A 430 39.57 19.11 6.74
C VAL A 430 40.98 18.81 6.20
N ALA A 431 41.33 17.52 6.15
CA ALA A 431 42.65 17.07 5.73
C ALA A 431 42.98 17.50 4.27
N PRO A 432 44.25 17.83 3.96
CA PRO A 432 44.65 18.17 2.60
C PRO A 432 44.29 17.08 1.59
N GLY A 433 43.58 17.46 0.52
CA GLY A 433 43.10 16.54 -0.51
C GLY A 433 41.73 15.91 -0.24
N VAL A 434 41.12 16.14 0.94
CA VAL A 434 39.75 15.69 1.24
C VAL A 434 38.73 16.81 0.99
N GLN A 435 37.57 16.46 0.45
CA GLN A 435 36.38 17.32 0.40
C GLN A 435 35.31 16.80 1.36
N TRP A 436 34.91 17.60 2.33
CA TRP A 436 33.82 17.25 3.26
C TRP A 436 32.54 17.98 2.86
N TYR A 437 31.44 17.25 2.70
CA TYR A 437 30.12 17.79 2.37
C TYR A 437 29.13 17.58 3.51
N VAL A 438 28.37 18.62 3.84
CA VAL A 438 27.35 18.60 4.89
C VAL A 438 26.02 19.12 4.36
N ALA A 439 24.93 18.39 4.59
CA ALA A 439 23.57 18.78 4.23
C ALA A 439 22.66 18.59 5.46
N PRO A 440 21.81 19.57 5.81
CA PRO A 440 20.80 19.38 6.82
C PRO A 440 19.64 18.56 6.24
N ALA A 441 19.03 17.68 7.03
CA ALA A 441 17.90 16.86 6.56
C ALA A 441 16.68 17.71 6.17
N SER A 442 16.58 18.94 6.69
CA SER A 442 15.56 19.92 6.34
C SER A 442 16.02 21.36 6.58
N SER A 443 15.31 22.34 5.99
CA SER A 443 15.45 23.77 6.30
C SER A 443 15.19 24.08 7.79
N GLN A 444 14.32 23.30 8.43
CA GLN A 444 14.07 23.35 9.86
C GLN A 444 15.30 22.91 10.66
N VAL A 445 15.90 21.76 10.30
CA VAL A 445 17.16 21.28 10.91
C VAL A 445 18.32 22.25 10.67
N LEU A 446 18.39 22.90 9.52
CA LEU A 446 19.40 23.93 9.24
C LEU A 446 19.33 25.06 10.27
N ALA A 447 18.12 25.58 10.52
CA ALA A 447 17.91 26.64 11.51
C ALA A 447 18.26 26.18 12.94
N ASP A 448 18.02 24.91 13.31
CA ASP A 448 18.43 24.39 14.62
C ASP A 448 19.96 24.31 14.75
N ALA A 449 20.63 23.76 13.73
CA ALA A 449 22.08 23.64 13.71
C ALA A 449 22.79 25.01 13.65
N GLN A 450 22.18 26.00 13.00
CA GLN A 450 22.64 27.39 13.01
C GLN A 450 22.45 28.03 14.39
N ALA A 451 21.28 27.88 15.01
CA ALA A 451 20.99 28.43 16.34
C ALA A 451 21.88 27.83 17.44
N ALA A 452 22.24 26.54 17.33
CA ALA A 452 23.19 25.88 18.22
C ALA A 452 24.68 26.20 17.91
N GLY A 453 24.97 26.89 16.81
CA GLY A 453 26.34 27.12 16.32
C GLY A 453 27.03 25.89 15.72
N ASP A 454 26.39 24.71 15.77
CA ASP A 454 26.89 23.45 15.19
C ASP A 454 27.20 23.60 13.70
N TRP A 455 26.33 24.29 12.94
CA TRP A 455 26.50 24.51 11.52
C TRP A 455 27.76 25.31 11.18
N GLN A 456 28.03 26.39 11.92
CA GLN A 456 29.19 27.25 11.64
C GLN A 456 30.50 26.54 11.95
N VAL A 457 30.56 25.72 13.01
CA VAL A 457 31.74 24.92 13.36
C VAL A 457 32.14 23.97 12.21
N LEU A 458 31.16 23.34 11.54
CA LEU A 458 31.40 22.48 10.39
C LEU A 458 31.95 23.26 9.18
N LEU A 459 31.37 24.42 8.87
CA LEU A 459 31.83 25.27 7.77
C LEU A 459 33.21 25.87 8.04
N ASP A 460 33.47 26.32 9.26
CA ASP A 460 34.76 26.84 9.69
C ASP A 460 35.84 25.76 9.58
N ALA A 461 35.54 24.49 9.91
CA ALA A 461 36.44 23.36 9.68
C ALA A 461 36.72 23.10 8.17
N GLY A 462 36.00 23.73 7.25
CA GLY A 462 36.17 23.58 5.80
C GLY A 462 35.16 22.63 5.14
N ALA A 463 34.05 22.31 5.79
CA ALA A 463 32.96 21.58 5.14
C ALA A 463 32.22 22.43 4.11
N HIS A 464 31.87 21.83 2.98
CA HIS A 464 31.04 22.41 1.94
C HIS A 464 29.55 22.22 2.27
N ALA A 465 28.83 23.33 2.39
CA ALA A 465 27.38 23.33 2.55
C ALA A 465 26.66 22.81 1.28
N LEU A 466 25.72 21.90 1.47
CA LEU A 466 24.73 21.49 0.48
C LEU A 466 23.31 21.89 0.93
N PRO A 467 22.37 22.16 0.00
CA PRO A 467 21.00 22.52 0.36
C PRO A 467 20.24 21.32 0.99
N PRO A 468 19.16 21.56 1.75
CA PRO A 468 18.38 20.49 2.38
C PRO A 468 17.70 19.59 1.32
N GLY A 469 18.23 18.37 1.14
CA GLY A 469 17.80 17.40 0.13
C GLY A 469 18.73 16.18 0.06
N CYS A 470 18.47 15.24 -0.85
CA CYS A 470 19.18 13.96 -0.91
C CYS A 470 20.59 14.07 -1.51
N GLY A 471 20.77 14.80 -2.61
CA GLY A 471 22.08 15.08 -3.21
C GLY A 471 22.94 13.82 -3.46
N PRO A 472 24.24 13.81 -3.07
CA PRO A 472 25.14 12.68 -3.33
C PRO A 472 24.67 11.32 -2.81
N CYS A 473 23.78 11.27 -1.82
CA CYS A 473 23.17 10.03 -1.32
C CYS A 473 22.49 9.19 -2.41
N ILE A 474 22.00 9.84 -3.48
CA ILE A 474 21.34 9.19 -4.63
C ILE A 474 22.15 9.27 -5.92
N GLY A 475 23.37 9.83 -5.87
CA GLY A 475 24.22 10.01 -7.05
C GLY A 475 23.90 11.26 -7.87
N LEU A 476 23.25 12.28 -7.29
CA LEU A 476 22.93 13.55 -7.94
C LEU A 476 23.58 14.75 -7.23
N GLY A 477 23.71 15.88 -7.95
CA GLY A 477 24.22 17.14 -7.40
C GLY A 477 25.74 17.23 -7.27
N THR A 478 26.20 18.21 -6.48
CA THR A 478 27.63 18.50 -6.27
C THR A 478 28.29 17.50 -5.33
N GLY A 479 29.55 17.14 -5.62
CA GLY A 479 30.39 16.31 -4.74
C GLY A 479 30.34 14.80 -5.03
N LEU A 480 29.93 14.39 -6.23
CA LEU A 480 29.98 12.97 -6.62
C LEU A 480 31.41 12.41 -6.64
N LEU A 481 31.54 11.11 -6.43
CA LEU A 481 32.82 10.40 -6.49
C LEU A 481 33.27 10.15 -7.93
N GLU A 482 34.56 10.32 -8.15
CA GLU A 482 35.28 10.13 -9.40
C GLU A 482 36.00 8.76 -9.44
N ASP A 483 36.68 8.48 -10.54
CA ASP A 483 37.32 7.18 -10.76
C ASP A 483 38.50 6.95 -9.80
N GLY A 484 38.44 5.88 -9.01
CA GLY A 484 39.48 5.53 -8.03
C GLY A 484 39.38 6.26 -6.69
N GLU A 485 38.44 7.19 -6.53
CA GLU A 485 38.21 7.86 -5.24
C GLU A 485 37.57 6.93 -4.20
N VAL A 486 37.78 7.28 -2.93
CA VAL A 486 37.18 6.62 -1.77
C VAL A 486 36.31 7.62 -1.01
N GLY A 487 35.04 7.29 -0.82
CA GLY A 487 34.09 8.08 -0.03
C GLY A 487 33.73 7.42 1.30
N ILE A 488 33.62 8.20 2.38
CA ILE A 488 32.97 7.77 3.64
C ILE A 488 31.75 8.64 3.92
N SER A 489 30.61 8.04 4.29
CA SER A 489 29.35 8.77 4.42
C SER A 489 28.45 8.31 5.57
N ALA A 490 27.59 9.20 6.04
CA ALA A 490 26.50 8.87 6.95
C ALA A 490 25.22 8.40 6.23
N THR A 491 25.30 8.08 4.92
CA THR A 491 24.15 7.68 4.08
C THR A 491 23.80 6.19 4.22
N ASN A 492 22.69 5.74 3.62
CA ASN A 492 22.24 4.34 3.71
C ASN A 492 22.93 3.37 2.73
N ARG A 493 23.45 3.83 1.59
CA ARG A 493 23.79 2.93 0.46
C ARG A 493 25.18 3.20 -0.09
N ASN A 494 25.97 2.14 -0.22
CA ASN A 494 27.35 2.16 -0.72
C ASN A 494 27.60 1.28 -1.96
N TYR A 495 26.59 0.70 -2.63
CA TYR A 495 26.86 -0.14 -3.81
C TYR A 495 27.56 0.62 -4.95
N LYS A 496 28.38 -0.08 -5.74
CA LYS A 496 29.21 0.53 -6.81
C LYS A 496 28.41 1.44 -7.74
N GLY A 497 28.87 2.67 -7.91
CA GLY A 497 28.21 3.71 -8.71
C GLY A 497 27.03 4.39 -8.03
N ARG A 498 26.76 4.16 -6.74
CA ARG A 498 25.68 4.85 -6.00
C ARG A 498 25.92 6.35 -5.86
N MET A 499 27.15 6.75 -5.53
CA MET A 499 27.51 8.14 -5.21
C MET A 499 28.34 8.81 -6.33
N GLY A 500 28.34 8.26 -7.55
CA GLY A 500 29.19 8.73 -8.65
C GLY A 500 29.72 7.56 -9.50
N SER A 501 31.04 7.50 -9.69
CA SER A 501 31.68 6.47 -10.51
C SER A 501 31.45 5.04 -10.00
N LYS A 502 31.32 4.09 -10.93
CA LYS A 502 31.36 2.64 -10.68
C LYS A 502 32.77 2.12 -10.33
N ARG A 503 33.81 2.96 -10.47
CA ARG A 503 35.20 2.68 -10.08
C ARG A 503 35.62 3.39 -8.78
N ALA A 504 34.69 4.09 -8.12
CA ALA A 504 34.89 4.58 -6.76
C ALA A 504 34.55 3.48 -5.73
N HIS A 505 35.10 3.62 -4.53
CA HIS A 505 34.73 2.80 -3.37
C HIS A 505 33.97 3.63 -2.33
N THR A 506 32.95 3.05 -1.70
CA THR A 506 32.19 3.76 -0.65
C THR A 506 32.03 2.98 0.65
N TYR A 507 32.15 3.74 1.75
CA TYR A 507 31.98 3.29 3.12
C TYR A 507 30.86 4.05 3.83
N LEU A 508 30.17 3.40 4.77
CA LEU A 508 29.12 3.99 5.61
C LEU A 508 29.54 3.96 7.08
N ALA A 509 29.37 5.06 7.80
CA ALA A 509 29.70 5.19 9.22
C ALA A 509 28.77 6.19 9.93
N SER A 510 28.91 6.34 11.26
CA SER A 510 28.22 7.38 12.03
C SER A 510 28.76 8.79 11.74
N PRO A 511 27.98 9.87 11.99
CA PRO A 511 28.41 11.26 11.71
C PRO A 511 29.73 11.64 12.37
N ALA A 512 29.96 11.20 13.61
CA ALA A 512 31.19 11.43 14.35
C ALA A 512 32.41 10.76 13.68
N VAL A 513 32.26 9.52 13.18
CA VAL A 513 33.33 8.79 12.47
C VAL A 513 33.61 9.43 11.11
N VAL A 514 32.58 9.90 10.39
CA VAL A 514 32.75 10.66 9.14
C VAL A 514 33.52 11.96 9.39
N ALA A 515 33.17 12.72 10.43
CA ALA A 515 33.85 13.95 10.79
C ALA A 515 35.31 13.72 11.21
N ALA A 516 35.58 12.73 12.07
CA ALA A 516 36.94 12.35 12.45
C ALA A 516 37.79 11.98 11.22
N SER A 517 37.23 11.17 10.33
CA SER A 517 37.89 10.74 9.10
C SER A 517 38.16 11.91 8.14
N ALA A 518 37.24 12.88 8.04
CA ALA A 518 37.42 14.10 7.23
C ALA A 518 38.56 14.98 7.73
N LEU A 519 38.75 15.08 9.06
CA LEU A 519 39.85 15.84 9.67
C LEU A 519 41.21 15.13 9.55
N GLN A 520 41.23 13.80 9.47
CA GLN A 520 42.49 13.03 9.44
C GLN A 520 42.93 12.54 8.05
N GLY A 521 42.03 12.49 7.06
CA GLY A 521 42.34 12.03 5.70
C GLY A 521 42.20 10.52 5.47
N PHE A 522 41.83 9.76 6.49
CA PHE A 522 41.62 8.32 6.45
C PHE A 522 40.56 7.88 7.46
N ILE A 523 39.98 6.70 7.28
CA ILE A 523 38.94 6.17 8.16
C ILE A 523 39.47 5.97 9.59
N CYS A 524 38.91 6.71 10.55
CA CYS A 524 39.31 6.66 11.96
C CYS A 524 38.20 7.09 12.94
N SER A 525 38.42 6.77 14.21
CA SER A 525 37.57 7.13 15.35
C SER A 525 37.76 8.57 15.82
N PRO A 526 36.76 9.14 16.50
CA PRO A 526 36.89 10.42 17.19
C PRO A 526 38.08 10.47 18.17
N ALA A 527 38.33 9.40 18.93
CA ALA A 527 39.47 9.33 19.85
C ALA A 527 40.81 9.53 19.10
N ALA A 528 41.05 8.73 18.06
CA ALA A 528 42.25 8.83 17.25
C ALA A 528 42.45 10.22 16.62
N ALA A 529 41.36 10.91 16.24
CA ALA A 529 41.44 12.29 15.76
C ALA A 529 41.76 13.31 16.87
N ILE A 530 41.22 13.14 18.07
CA ILE A 530 41.36 14.07 19.21
C ILE A 530 42.77 13.99 19.80
N ASN A 531 43.19 12.82 20.28
CA ASN A 531 44.40 12.64 21.10
C ASN A 531 45.42 11.63 20.50
N GLY A 532 45.13 11.04 19.34
CA GLY A 532 45.99 10.03 18.71
C GLY A 532 45.87 8.63 19.31
N GLU A 533 45.00 8.41 20.30
CA GLU A 533 44.73 7.09 20.86
C GLU A 533 43.86 6.28 19.90
N SER A 534 44.41 5.18 19.38
CA SER A 534 43.68 4.32 18.46
C SER A 534 42.60 3.51 19.18
N ALA A 535 41.44 3.37 18.53
CA ALA A 535 40.38 2.46 18.95
C ALA A 535 40.84 0.97 18.97
N ALA A 536 41.96 0.65 18.30
CA ALA A 536 42.58 -0.67 18.32
C ALA A 536 43.34 -1.00 19.62
N SER A 537 43.48 -0.05 20.55
CA SER A 537 44.17 -0.27 21.84
C SER A 537 43.43 -1.23 22.78
N SER A 538 42.12 -1.42 22.58
CA SER A 538 41.33 -2.51 23.14
C SER A 538 41.02 -3.54 22.06
N ALA A 539 41.21 -4.84 22.34
CA ALA A 539 40.72 -5.89 21.47
C ALA A 539 39.20 -5.71 21.28
N ALA A 540 38.74 -5.64 20.01
CA ALA A 540 37.33 -5.41 19.72
C ALA A 540 36.49 -6.54 20.36
N PRO A 541 35.56 -6.23 21.28
CA PRO A 541 34.73 -7.24 21.91
C PRO A 541 33.88 -7.93 20.84
N ALA A 542 33.68 -9.23 20.99
CA ALA A 542 32.73 -9.95 20.16
C ALA A 542 31.32 -9.40 20.46
N VAL A 543 30.66 -8.86 19.44
CA VAL A 543 29.27 -8.40 19.56
C VAL A 543 28.40 -9.61 19.90
N ALA A 544 27.59 -9.52 20.95
CA ALA A 544 26.69 -10.59 21.36
C ALA A 544 25.34 -10.43 20.65
N TYR A 545 24.97 -11.45 19.88
CA TYR A 545 23.73 -11.52 19.12
C TYR A 545 23.29 -12.98 18.99
N GLY A 546 22.04 -13.20 18.57
CA GLY A 546 21.54 -14.54 18.32
C GLY A 546 20.22 -14.60 17.57
N ILE A 547 19.86 -15.81 17.16
CA ILE A 547 18.57 -16.18 16.56
C ILE A 547 17.92 -17.18 17.52
N GLU A 548 16.79 -16.82 18.08
CA GLU A 548 15.95 -17.73 18.86
C GLU A 548 14.90 -18.33 17.89
N GLN A 549 15.01 -19.64 17.64
CA GLN A 549 14.02 -20.36 16.84
C GLN A 549 12.76 -20.56 17.67
N PRO A 550 11.56 -20.19 17.16
CA PRO A 550 10.31 -20.55 17.82
C PRO A 550 10.25 -22.05 18.09
N SER A 551 9.93 -22.45 19.31
CA SER A 551 9.82 -23.87 19.65
C SER A 551 8.81 -24.57 18.74
N SER A 552 9.25 -25.63 18.05
CA SER A 552 8.52 -26.30 16.96
C SER A 552 7.15 -26.88 17.35
N SER A 553 6.81 -26.90 18.64
CA SER A 553 5.49 -27.26 19.17
C SER A 553 4.36 -26.27 18.84
N ALA A 554 4.65 -25.07 18.33
CA ALA A 554 3.65 -24.03 18.08
C ALA A 554 3.15 -23.91 16.61
N GLN A 555 3.80 -24.57 15.64
CA GLN A 555 3.39 -24.45 14.22
C GLN A 555 2.21 -25.34 13.81
N SER A 556 1.83 -26.33 14.61
CA SER A 556 0.70 -27.21 14.34
C SER A 556 -0.60 -26.67 14.95
N GLY A 557 -1.14 -25.59 14.39
CA GLY A 557 -2.45 -25.07 14.79
C GLY A 557 -2.65 -23.56 14.71
N GLN A 558 -2.21 -22.88 13.65
CA GLN A 558 -2.87 -21.62 13.34
C GLN A 558 -4.34 -21.91 13.03
N PRO A 559 -5.30 -21.22 13.67
CA PRO A 559 -6.72 -21.47 13.50
C PRO A 559 -7.11 -21.04 12.08
N THR A 560 -7.30 -22.03 11.21
CA THR A 560 -7.69 -21.89 9.80
C THR A 560 -8.81 -20.85 9.67
N PRO A 561 -8.55 -19.65 9.10
CA PRO A 561 -9.62 -18.73 8.78
C PRO A 561 -10.64 -19.44 7.89
N ALA A 562 -11.93 -19.16 8.07
CA ALA A 562 -12.97 -19.75 7.22
C ALA A 562 -12.60 -19.53 5.74
N VAL A 563 -12.69 -20.59 4.94
CA VAL A 563 -12.36 -20.51 3.51
C VAL A 563 -13.37 -19.56 2.86
N GLN A 564 -12.93 -18.33 2.56
CA GLN A 564 -13.73 -17.39 1.79
C GLN A 564 -13.93 -17.98 0.39
N ALA A 565 -15.19 -18.09 -0.04
CA ALA A 565 -15.51 -18.49 -1.41
C ALA A 565 -14.88 -17.50 -2.40
N PRO A 566 -14.35 -17.96 -3.55
CA PRO A 566 -13.81 -17.07 -4.56
C PRO A 566 -14.89 -16.10 -5.05
N ILE A 567 -14.51 -14.84 -5.28
CA ILE A 567 -15.42 -13.87 -5.89
C ILE A 567 -15.81 -14.30 -7.32
N ALA A 568 -16.95 -13.82 -7.81
CA ALA A 568 -17.39 -14.11 -9.17
C ALA A 568 -16.31 -13.73 -10.21
N GLY A 569 -15.92 -14.69 -11.04
CA GLY A 569 -14.86 -14.54 -12.04
C GLY A 569 -13.46 -14.94 -11.58
N PHE A 570 -13.20 -15.09 -10.27
CA PHE A 570 -11.92 -15.56 -9.76
C PHE A 570 -11.86 -17.11 -9.73
N PRO A 571 -10.79 -17.76 -10.22
CA PRO A 571 -10.68 -19.21 -10.17
C PRO A 571 -10.40 -19.70 -8.74
N ALA A 572 -11.18 -20.68 -8.26
CA ALA A 572 -10.93 -21.31 -6.96
C ALA A 572 -9.56 -22.00 -6.89
N ALA A 573 -9.14 -22.59 -8.01
CA ALA A 573 -7.85 -23.23 -8.19
C ALA A 573 -7.32 -23.03 -9.62
N LEU A 574 -6.00 -23.11 -9.77
CA LEU A 574 -5.30 -23.20 -11.05
C LEU A 574 -4.64 -24.57 -11.15
N SER A 575 -4.64 -25.17 -12.35
CA SER A 575 -3.92 -26.41 -12.62
C SER A 575 -3.14 -26.31 -13.91
N GLY A 576 -1.97 -26.94 -13.95
CA GLY A 576 -1.15 -27.02 -15.15
C GLY A 576 0.21 -27.66 -14.89
N ARG A 577 0.94 -27.92 -15.97
CA ARG A 577 2.25 -28.56 -15.95
C ARG A 577 3.28 -27.67 -15.23
N LEU A 578 4.12 -28.26 -14.40
CA LEU A 578 5.11 -27.54 -13.60
C LEU A 578 6.43 -27.36 -14.36
N LEU A 579 6.81 -26.10 -14.57
CA LEU A 579 8.14 -25.69 -15.07
C LEU A 579 8.97 -25.17 -13.90
N PHE A 580 10.19 -25.68 -13.73
CA PHE A 580 11.09 -25.28 -12.65
C PHE A 580 12.32 -24.53 -13.18
N LEU A 581 12.57 -23.34 -12.64
CA LEU A 581 13.73 -22.49 -12.89
C LEU A 581 14.62 -22.51 -11.63
N PRO A 582 15.67 -23.34 -11.58
CA PRO A 582 16.44 -23.55 -10.34
C PRO A 582 17.29 -22.34 -9.92
N ALA A 583 17.44 -21.30 -10.75
CA ALA A 583 18.31 -20.17 -10.47
C ALA A 583 17.74 -19.22 -9.39
N ASP A 584 18.59 -18.85 -8.43
CA ASP A 584 18.35 -17.73 -7.52
C ASP A 584 18.70 -16.39 -8.20
N ASN A 585 18.12 -15.30 -7.70
CA ASN A 585 18.38 -13.92 -8.15
C ASN A 585 18.08 -13.67 -9.65
N LEU A 586 17.15 -14.44 -10.23
CA LEU A 586 16.65 -14.23 -11.59
C LEU A 586 15.95 -12.88 -11.68
N ASN A 587 16.69 -11.87 -12.14
CA ASN A 587 16.31 -10.47 -12.10
C ASN A 587 15.36 -10.08 -13.24
N THR A 588 14.79 -8.88 -13.18
CA THR A 588 13.86 -8.39 -14.22
C THR A 588 14.47 -8.28 -15.62
N ASP A 589 15.80 -8.27 -15.76
CA ASP A 589 16.47 -8.27 -17.07
C ASP A 589 16.52 -9.66 -17.69
N GLY A 590 16.74 -10.69 -16.86
CA GLY A 590 16.58 -12.08 -17.26
C GLY A 590 15.16 -12.37 -17.74
N ILE A 591 14.14 -11.84 -17.04
CA ILE A 591 12.71 -12.02 -17.40
C ILE A 591 12.31 -11.21 -18.65
N TYR A 592 12.72 -9.94 -18.73
CA TYR A 592 12.40 -9.04 -19.85
C TYR A 592 13.61 -8.15 -20.19
N PRO A 593 14.30 -8.39 -21.35
CA PRO A 593 15.56 -7.72 -21.67
C PRO A 593 15.47 -6.19 -21.67
N GLY A 594 16.39 -5.53 -20.98
CA GLY A 594 16.36 -4.06 -20.77
C GLY A 594 16.33 -3.23 -22.05
N LYS A 595 16.88 -3.78 -23.14
CA LYS A 595 16.88 -3.19 -24.51
C LYS A 595 15.48 -2.86 -25.06
N TYR A 596 14.41 -3.47 -24.52
CA TYR A 596 13.03 -3.26 -24.93
C TYR A 596 12.21 -2.36 -23.97
N THR A 597 12.81 -1.83 -22.90
CA THR A 597 12.07 -1.14 -21.81
C THR A 597 11.37 0.15 -22.24
N TYR A 598 11.90 0.84 -23.27
CA TYR A 598 11.41 2.13 -23.76
C TYR A 598 10.82 2.04 -25.18
N GLN A 599 10.26 0.87 -25.52
CA GLN A 599 9.50 0.63 -26.76
C GLN A 599 8.03 0.51 -26.38
N ASP A 600 7.32 1.64 -26.36
CA ASP A 600 5.96 1.76 -25.83
C ASP A 600 4.90 1.08 -26.71
N ASP A 601 5.27 0.67 -27.94
CA ASP A 601 4.44 0.03 -28.96
C ASP A 601 4.60 -1.50 -29.06
N ILE A 602 5.35 -2.12 -28.13
CA ILE A 602 5.64 -3.56 -28.18
C ILE A 602 4.38 -4.42 -27.98
N THR A 603 4.07 -5.26 -28.97
CA THR A 603 2.86 -6.12 -28.96
C THR A 603 2.98 -7.28 -27.97
N ARG A 604 1.84 -7.87 -27.54
CA ARG A 604 1.85 -9.06 -26.68
C ARG A 604 2.56 -10.25 -27.34
N ASP A 605 2.37 -10.46 -28.63
CA ASP A 605 3.08 -11.53 -29.35
C ASP A 605 4.59 -11.30 -29.32
N ARG A 606 5.04 -10.04 -29.53
CA ARG A 606 6.46 -9.71 -29.41
C ARG A 606 6.98 -9.87 -27.98
N MET A 607 6.21 -9.50 -26.96
CA MET A 607 6.55 -9.77 -25.55
C MET A 607 6.70 -11.27 -25.27
N ARG A 608 5.84 -12.12 -25.86
CA ARG A 608 5.90 -13.57 -25.75
C ARG A 608 7.14 -14.17 -26.42
N GLU A 609 7.60 -13.60 -27.53
CA GLU A 609 8.83 -14.05 -28.19
C GLU A 609 10.09 -13.79 -27.34
N ILE A 610 10.15 -12.64 -26.66
CA ILE A 610 11.35 -12.16 -25.93
C ILE A 610 11.37 -12.49 -24.43
N VAL A 611 10.28 -13.05 -23.89
CA VAL A 611 10.23 -13.39 -22.46
C VAL A 611 11.31 -14.42 -22.13
N MET A 612 12.03 -14.17 -21.04
CA MET A 612 13.20 -14.95 -20.62
C MET A 612 14.38 -14.98 -21.61
N GLU A 613 14.42 -14.18 -22.70
CA GLU A 613 15.49 -14.22 -23.72
C GLU A 613 16.90 -14.10 -23.12
N ASN A 614 17.08 -13.25 -22.10
CA ASN A 614 18.37 -13.04 -21.42
C ASN A 614 18.69 -14.11 -20.36
N TYR A 615 17.74 -15.00 -20.02
CA TYR A 615 17.92 -16.09 -19.07
C TYR A 615 18.05 -17.45 -19.78
N ASP A 616 17.04 -17.80 -20.58
CA ASP A 616 16.97 -19.04 -21.36
C ASP A 616 16.27 -18.76 -22.70
N PRO A 617 17.02 -18.65 -23.82
CA PRO A 617 16.46 -18.42 -25.14
C PRO A 617 15.48 -19.49 -25.63
N ALA A 618 15.46 -20.69 -25.03
CA ALA A 618 14.50 -21.74 -25.37
C ALA A 618 13.17 -21.61 -24.59
N PHE A 619 13.09 -20.76 -23.56
CA PHE A 619 11.94 -20.66 -22.66
C PHE A 619 10.64 -20.32 -23.41
N SER A 620 10.64 -19.33 -24.31
CA SER A 620 9.45 -18.90 -25.06
C SER A 620 8.87 -20.01 -25.96
N SER A 621 9.70 -20.98 -26.38
CA SER A 621 9.28 -22.19 -27.11
C SER A 621 8.87 -23.36 -26.20
N THR A 622 9.29 -23.34 -24.93
CA THR A 622 9.10 -24.41 -23.94
C THR A 622 7.83 -24.20 -23.12
N VAL A 623 7.55 -22.95 -22.75
CA VAL A 623 6.38 -22.52 -21.97
C VAL A 623 5.09 -22.65 -22.78
N ARG A 624 4.04 -23.07 -22.10
CA ARG A 624 2.68 -23.20 -22.62
C ARG A 624 1.74 -22.36 -21.76
N PRO A 625 0.59 -21.92 -22.32
CA PRO A 625 -0.47 -21.34 -21.50
C PRO A 625 -0.84 -22.28 -20.34
N ASP A 626 -1.08 -21.70 -19.17
CA ASP A 626 -1.42 -22.39 -17.93
C ASP A 626 -0.33 -23.23 -17.26
N ASP A 627 0.90 -23.26 -17.79
CA ASP A 627 2.05 -23.79 -17.04
C ASP A 627 2.21 -23.04 -15.70
N VAL A 628 2.44 -23.80 -14.61
CA VAL A 628 2.78 -23.24 -13.30
C VAL A 628 4.29 -23.10 -13.22
N LEU A 629 4.77 -21.85 -13.17
CA LEU A 629 6.20 -21.56 -13.11
C LEU A 629 6.68 -21.59 -11.66
N VAL A 630 7.74 -22.35 -11.37
CA VAL A 630 8.40 -22.39 -10.07
C VAL A 630 9.82 -21.85 -10.20
N ALA A 631 10.24 -20.93 -9.34
CA ALA A 631 11.54 -20.27 -9.41
C ALA A 631 12.33 -20.31 -8.09
N GLY A 632 13.61 -19.96 -8.13
CA GLY A 632 14.48 -19.83 -6.94
C GLY A 632 14.10 -18.67 -6.00
N ALA A 633 15.04 -18.29 -5.14
CA ALA A 633 14.95 -17.17 -4.22
C ALA A 633 15.25 -15.84 -4.92
N ASN A 634 14.72 -14.74 -4.36
CA ASN A 634 14.87 -13.37 -4.87
C ASN A 634 14.46 -13.23 -6.36
N PHE A 635 13.37 -13.91 -6.76
CA PHE A 635 12.84 -13.85 -8.12
C PHE A 635 12.33 -12.45 -8.48
N GLY A 636 12.61 -11.99 -9.70
CA GLY A 636 12.22 -10.67 -10.17
C GLY A 636 13.03 -9.51 -9.57
N THR A 637 14.20 -9.77 -9.00
CA THR A 637 15.03 -8.73 -8.38
C THR A 637 15.52 -7.64 -9.35
N GLY A 638 16.02 -6.53 -8.83
CA GLY A 638 16.57 -5.41 -9.61
C GLY A 638 15.56 -4.33 -10.01
N SER A 639 15.54 -3.96 -11.30
CA SER A 639 14.80 -2.79 -11.80
C SER A 639 13.27 -2.98 -11.72
N SER A 640 12.53 -1.91 -11.40
CA SER A 640 11.07 -1.89 -11.18
C SER A 640 10.22 -2.00 -12.46
N ARG A 641 10.67 -2.79 -13.45
CA ARG A 641 9.98 -2.96 -14.74
C ARG A 641 8.68 -3.73 -14.58
N GLU A 642 7.58 -3.12 -14.99
CA GLU A 642 6.25 -3.77 -15.04
C GLU A 642 6.18 -4.77 -16.20
N GLN A 643 6.95 -4.52 -17.28
CA GLN A 643 7.02 -5.35 -18.47
C GLN A 643 7.47 -6.80 -18.20
N ALA A 644 8.24 -7.03 -17.12
CA ALA A 644 8.63 -8.38 -16.71
C ALA A 644 7.43 -9.25 -16.30
N ALA A 645 6.40 -8.65 -15.70
CA ALA A 645 5.15 -9.34 -15.40
C ALA A 645 4.26 -9.50 -16.64
N THR A 646 4.13 -8.46 -17.47
CA THR A 646 3.29 -8.52 -18.68
C THR A 646 3.84 -9.49 -19.73
N ALA A 647 5.16 -9.70 -19.80
CA ALA A 647 5.77 -10.68 -20.70
C ALA A 647 5.49 -12.14 -20.27
N LEU A 648 5.50 -12.43 -18.96
CA LEU A 648 5.06 -13.73 -18.43
C LEU A 648 3.57 -13.98 -18.74
N LEU A 649 2.72 -12.96 -18.52
CA LEU A 649 1.30 -13.01 -18.90
C LEU A 649 1.09 -13.14 -20.42
N ALA A 650 1.98 -12.59 -21.25
CA ALA A 650 1.93 -12.73 -22.70
C ALA A 650 2.26 -14.16 -23.16
N ALA A 651 3.15 -14.86 -22.45
CA ALA A 651 3.39 -16.29 -22.64
C ALA A 651 2.30 -17.21 -22.05
N GLY A 652 1.31 -16.65 -21.35
CA GLY A 652 0.19 -17.40 -20.75
C GLY A 652 0.49 -17.98 -19.36
N VAL A 653 1.57 -17.55 -18.71
CA VAL A 653 1.84 -17.86 -17.30
C VAL A 653 0.91 -17.01 -16.42
N ARG A 654 0.05 -17.67 -15.64
CA ARG A 654 -0.90 -17.00 -14.71
C ARG A 654 -0.42 -16.97 -13.26
N LEU A 655 0.52 -17.84 -12.91
CA LEU A 655 1.05 -18.00 -11.56
C LEU A 655 2.55 -18.30 -11.59
N VAL A 656 3.29 -17.60 -10.74
CA VAL A 656 4.65 -17.96 -10.34
C VAL A 656 4.64 -18.38 -8.87
N VAL A 657 5.28 -19.49 -8.55
CA VAL A 657 5.64 -19.88 -7.19
C VAL A 657 7.16 -19.76 -7.05
N CYS A 658 7.68 -19.31 -5.91
CA CYS A 658 9.13 -19.11 -5.75
C CYS A 658 9.58 -19.36 -4.31
N ALA A 659 10.89 -19.43 -4.06
CA ALA A 659 11.38 -19.51 -2.67
C ALA A 659 11.23 -18.14 -1.99
N SER A 660 11.53 -17.07 -2.73
CA SER A 660 11.16 -15.70 -2.39
C SER A 660 11.13 -14.84 -3.65
N ALA A 661 10.34 -13.77 -3.65
CA ALA A 661 10.28 -12.77 -4.72
C ALA A 661 10.78 -11.41 -4.24
N SER A 662 11.31 -10.59 -5.14
CA SER A 662 11.46 -9.16 -4.84
C SER A 662 10.08 -8.53 -4.69
N GLU A 663 9.80 -7.89 -3.56
CA GLU A 663 8.49 -7.27 -3.29
C GLU A 663 8.11 -6.22 -4.36
N THR A 664 9.10 -5.53 -4.96
CA THR A 664 8.85 -4.61 -6.09
C THR A 664 8.29 -5.35 -7.30
N PHE A 665 8.84 -6.52 -7.63
CA PHE A 665 8.34 -7.34 -8.73
C PHE A 665 6.99 -7.97 -8.38
N LYS A 666 6.82 -8.49 -7.16
CA LYS A 666 5.56 -9.05 -6.67
C LYS A 666 4.43 -8.03 -6.71
N ARG A 667 4.68 -6.78 -6.31
CA ARG A 667 3.74 -5.66 -6.48
C ARG A 667 3.42 -5.38 -7.95
N ASN A 668 4.44 -5.24 -8.80
CA ASN A 668 4.25 -5.05 -10.24
C ASN A 668 3.45 -6.21 -10.87
N ALA A 669 3.67 -7.45 -10.43
CA ALA A 669 2.99 -8.63 -10.93
C ALA A 669 1.50 -8.59 -10.62
N VAL A 670 1.12 -8.43 -9.34
CA VAL A 670 -0.29 -8.32 -8.94
C VAL A 670 -0.96 -7.11 -9.61
N ASN A 671 -0.26 -5.97 -9.68
CA ASN A 671 -0.74 -4.77 -10.38
C ASN A 671 -1.03 -4.99 -11.88
N ASN A 672 -0.44 -6.01 -12.50
CA ASN A 672 -0.69 -6.39 -13.91
C ASN A 672 -1.53 -7.67 -14.07
N GLY A 673 -2.02 -8.28 -12.98
CA GLY A 673 -2.82 -9.50 -13.03
C GLY A 673 -2.05 -10.83 -12.99
N LEU A 674 -0.74 -10.80 -12.65
CA LEU A 674 0.08 -12.00 -12.44
C LEU A 674 0.17 -12.32 -10.94
N LEU A 675 -0.17 -13.56 -10.55
CA LEU A 675 0.03 -14.02 -9.17
C LEU A 675 1.47 -14.48 -8.95
N VAL A 676 2.05 -14.08 -7.80
CA VAL A 676 3.38 -14.50 -7.35
C VAL A 676 3.29 -14.92 -5.89
N LEU A 677 3.57 -16.18 -5.60
CA LEU A 677 3.45 -16.79 -4.27
C LEU A 677 4.79 -17.39 -3.83
N GLU A 678 4.99 -17.42 -2.51
CA GLU A 678 6.23 -17.94 -1.91
C GLU A 678 5.95 -19.30 -1.26
N CYS A 679 6.77 -20.30 -1.61
CA CYS A 679 6.72 -21.66 -1.08
C CYS A 679 8.16 -22.24 -1.03
N PRO A 680 9.01 -21.80 -0.08
CA PRO A 680 10.37 -22.33 0.07
C PRO A 680 10.46 -23.87 0.13
N PRO A 681 9.58 -24.61 0.85
CA PRO A 681 9.66 -26.07 0.91
C PRO A 681 9.55 -26.76 -0.45
N LEU A 682 8.71 -26.23 -1.35
CA LEU A 682 8.57 -26.76 -2.71
C LEU A 682 9.86 -26.60 -3.51
N VAL A 683 10.50 -25.42 -3.45
CA VAL A 683 11.73 -25.16 -4.19
C VAL A 683 12.87 -26.04 -3.70
N THR A 684 12.99 -26.25 -2.39
CA THR A 684 13.93 -27.21 -1.80
C THR A 684 13.66 -28.63 -2.32
N TRP A 685 12.41 -29.09 -2.26
CA TRP A 685 12.01 -30.43 -2.73
C TRP A 685 12.29 -30.65 -4.23
N LEU A 686 12.12 -29.63 -5.06
CA LEU A 686 12.46 -29.67 -6.49
C LEU A 686 13.97 -29.72 -6.74
N ARG A 687 14.77 -28.95 -5.98
CA ARG A 687 16.25 -28.94 -6.08
C ARG A 687 16.89 -30.29 -5.75
N GLU A 688 16.27 -31.08 -4.87
CA GLU A 688 16.71 -32.44 -4.54
C GLU A 688 16.48 -33.45 -5.68
N ARG A 689 15.56 -33.16 -6.62
CA ARG A 689 15.04 -34.12 -7.61
C ARG A 689 15.45 -33.80 -9.04
N PHE A 690 15.53 -32.53 -9.38
CA PHE A 690 15.82 -32.06 -10.72
C PHE A 690 17.23 -31.49 -10.84
N ALA A 691 17.88 -31.75 -11.98
CA ALA A 691 19.19 -31.21 -12.28
C ALA A 691 19.15 -29.67 -12.47
N THR A 692 20.29 -29.07 -12.79
CA THR A 692 20.47 -27.61 -12.94
C THR A 692 20.42 -27.03 -14.39
N PRO A 693 19.59 -27.50 -15.34
CA PRO A 693 19.26 -26.70 -16.53
C PRO A 693 18.66 -25.34 -16.16
N LEU A 694 18.64 -24.40 -17.11
CA LEU A 694 18.00 -23.10 -16.93
C LEU A 694 16.47 -23.23 -16.76
N THR A 695 15.82 -23.98 -17.66
CA THR A 695 14.40 -24.35 -17.54
C THR A 695 14.25 -25.88 -17.48
N VAL A 696 13.51 -26.38 -16.49
CA VAL A 696 13.19 -27.81 -16.35
C VAL A 696 11.69 -28.03 -16.53
N VAL A 697 11.31 -28.80 -17.56
CA VAL A 697 9.95 -29.36 -17.65
C VAL A 697 9.92 -30.62 -16.78
N THR A 698 9.26 -30.55 -15.63
CA THR A 698 9.42 -31.58 -14.57
C THR A 698 8.67 -32.88 -14.81
N GLY A 699 7.65 -32.87 -15.68
CA GLY A 699 6.72 -33.99 -15.86
C GLY A 699 5.71 -34.15 -14.71
N LEU A 700 5.65 -33.18 -13.80
CA LEU A 700 4.65 -33.08 -12.73
C LEU A 700 3.55 -32.11 -13.13
N ASP A 701 2.31 -32.41 -12.75
CA ASP A 701 1.18 -31.48 -12.84
C ASP A 701 0.91 -30.86 -11.47
N ALA A 702 0.82 -29.53 -11.43
CA ALA A 702 0.49 -28.77 -10.23
C ALA A 702 -1.01 -28.47 -10.19
N ARG A 703 -1.59 -28.57 -8.98
CA ARG A 703 -2.90 -28.00 -8.62
C ARG A 703 -2.69 -27.02 -7.47
N VAL A 704 -3.15 -25.79 -7.65
CA VAL A 704 -2.95 -24.69 -6.71
C VAL A 704 -4.30 -24.13 -6.31
N GLU A 705 -4.70 -24.37 -5.07
CA GLU A 705 -5.99 -23.97 -4.51
C GLU A 705 -5.86 -22.59 -3.86
N LEU A 706 -6.13 -21.56 -4.66
CA LEU A 706 -5.78 -20.16 -4.38
C LEU A 706 -6.49 -19.57 -3.14
N THR A 707 -7.73 -19.98 -2.89
CA THR A 707 -8.52 -19.51 -1.73
C THR A 707 -8.29 -20.35 -0.47
N ALA A 708 -7.97 -21.64 -0.64
CA ALA A 708 -7.61 -22.53 0.46
C ALA A 708 -6.18 -22.27 0.98
N GLY A 709 -5.27 -21.85 0.09
CA GLY A 709 -3.86 -21.61 0.39
C GLY A 709 -3.04 -22.89 0.34
N ARG A 710 -3.20 -23.70 -0.73
CA ARG A 710 -2.54 -25.01 -0.86
C ARG A 710 -2.00 -25.27 -2.27
N ILE A 711 -0.84 -25.92 -2.36
CA ILE A 711 -0.31 -26.50 -3.60
C ILE A 711 -0.12 -28.02 -3.44
N ALA A 712 -0.57 -28.77 -4.45
CA ALA A 712 -0.36 -30.21 -4.58
C ALA A 712 0.26 -30.52 -5.95
N LEU A 713 1.25 -31.41 -5.98
CA LEU A 713 1.88 -31.89 -7.21
C LEU A 713 1.55 -33.37 -7.42
N TYR A 714 1.24 -33.73 -8.67
CA TYR A 714 0.93 -35.08 -9.08
C TYR A 714 1.92 -35.57 -10.12
N ASP A 715 2.28 -36.85 -10.04
CA ASP A 715 3.10 -37.51 -11.06
C ASP A 715 2.27 -37.96 -12.29
N ALA A 716 2.93 -38.53 -13.28
CA ALA A 716 2.30 -39.01 -14.51
C ALA A 716 1.30 -40.19 -14.31
N SER A 717 1.25 -40.79 -13.11
CA SER A 717 0.23 -41.78 -12.74
C SER A 717 -0.99 -41.17 -12.02
N GLY A 718 -0.93 -39.88 -11.69
CA GLY A 718 -1.91 -39.16 -10.88
C GLY A 718 -1.70 -39.33 -9.36
N ALA A 719 -0.57 -39.89 -8.92
CA ALA A 719 -0.26 -40.03 -7.50
C ALA A 719 0.27 -38.70 -6.93
N LEU A 720 -0.12 -38.38 -5.69
CA LEU A 720 0.34 -37.18 -4.98
C LEU A 720 1.84 -37.32 -4.65
N ALA A 721 2.66 -36.46 -5.25
CA ALA A 721 4.12 -36.44 -5.10
C ALA A 721 4.60 -35.42 -4.04
N PHE A 722 3.88 -34.32 -3.87
CA PHE A 722 4.19 -33.24 -2.92
C PHE A 722 2.94 -32.45 -2.55
N GLU A 723 2.87 -31.96 -1.32
CA GLU A 723 1.83 -31.04 -0.86
C GLU A 723 2.44 -30.02 0.12
N ALA A 724 2.03 -28.76 0.03
CA ALA A 724 2.39 -27.72 1.00
C ALA A 724 1.32 -26.61 1.06
N ASP A 725 1.28 -25.91 2.19
CA ASP A 725 0.52 -24.67 2.32
C ASP A 725 1.25 -23.49 1.64
N ILE A 726 0.47 -22.52 1.17
CA ILE A 726 0.92 -21.29 0.50
C ILE A 726 0.03 -20.11 0.90
N PRO A 727 0.46 -18.86 0.72
CA PRO A 727 -0.37 -17.70 1.04
C PRO A 727 -1.71 -17.72 0.29
N ARG A 728 -2.80 -17.45 1.01
CA ARG A 728 -4.17 -17.38 0.47
C ARG A 728 -4.36 -16.10 -0.32
N ILE A 729 -5.06 -16.16 -1.45
CA ILE A 729 -5.43 -14.95 -2.20
C ILE A 729 -6.65 -14.31 -1.54
N GLY A 730 -6.41 -13.30 -0.69
CA GLY A 730 -7.46 -12.47 -0.09
C GLY A 730 -8.22 -11.63 -1.12
N ARG A 731 -9.44 -11.22 -0.77
CA ARG A 731 -10.40 -10.54 -1.67
C ARG A 731 -9.80 -9.38 -2.46
N ALA A 732 -8.96 -8.55 -1.85
CA ALA A 732 -8.37 -7.39 -2.52
C ALA A 732 -7.52 -7.79 -3.74
N ALA A 733 -6.69 -8.83 -3.60
CA ALA A 733 -5.95 -9.38 -4.72
C ALA A 733 -6.89 -10.05 -5.74
N GLN A 734 -7.90 -10.83 -5.30
CA GLN A 734 -8.86 -11.46 -6.21
C GLN A 734 -9.55 -10.43 -7.11
N GLU A 735 -10.03 -9.31 -6.56
CA GLU A 735 -10.69 -8.25 -7.33
C GLU A 735 -9.75 -7.65 -8.39
N ILE A 736 -8.46 -7.47 -8.08
CA ILE A 736 -7.45 -6.95 -9.00
C ILE A 736 -7.15 -7.96 -10.12
N ILE A 737 -7.02 -9.25 -9.80
CA ILE A 737 -6.81 -10.31 -10.81
C ILE A 737 -8.04 -10.42 -11.74
N VAL A 738 -9.26 -10.38 -11.20
CA VAL A 738 -10.51 -10.42 -12.00
C VAL A 738 -10.64 -9.21 -12.92
N ALA A 739 -10.19 -8.02 -12.48
CA ALA A 739 -10.14 -6.84 -13.34
C ALA A 739 -9.05 -6.90 -14.42
N GLY A 740 -8.11 -7.86 -14.35
CA GLY A 740 -6.95 -7.94 -15.23
C GLY A 740 -5.90 -6.87 -14.93
N GLY A 741 -5.70 -6.54 -13.64
CA GLY A 741 -4.71 -5.57 -13.16
C GLY A 741 -5.30 -4.37 -12.42
N LEU A 742 -4.46 -3.68 -11.66
CA LEU A 742 -4.85 -2.58 -10.76
C LEU A 742 -5.38 -1.37 -11.54
N GLU A 743 -4.81 -1.06 -12.71
CA GLU A 743 -5.32 0.03 -13.56
C GLU A 743 -6.77 -0.20 -13.99
N ASN A 744 -7.11 -1.43 -14.38
CA ASN A 744 -8.47 -1.79 -14.76
C ASN A 744 -9.40 -1.88 -13.54
N TRP A 745 -8.89 -2.33 -12.39
CA TRP A 745 -9.62 -2.33 -11.11
C TRP A 745 -10.04 -0.91 -10.69
N VAL A 746 -9.18 0.09 -10.93
CA VAL A 746 -9.51 1.51 -10.75
C VAL A 746 -10.54 1.97 -11.78
N ARG A 747 -10.32 1.72 -13.08
CA ARG A 747 -11.26 2.11 -14.15
C ARG A 747 -12.68 1.60 -13.89
N GLN A 748 -12.83 0.35 -13.44
CA GLN A 748 -14.12 -0.26 -13.09
C GLN A 748 -14.82 0.38 -11.88
N ARG A 749 -14.12 1.19 -11.07
CA ARG A 749 -14.63 1.92 -9.90
C ARG A 749 -14.79 3.42 -10.15
N MET A 750 -14.45 3.88 -11.34
CA MET A 750 -14.79 5.23 -11.79
C MET A 750 -16.22 5.23 -12.36
N ALA A 751 -16.93 6.35 -12.23
CA ALA A 751 -18.26 6.50 -12.81
C ALA A 751 -18.19 6.40 -14.34
N THR A 752 -18.83 5.38 -14.91
CA THR A 752 -18.85 5.15 -16.36
C THR A 752 -19.90 6.06 -17.01
N LEU A 753 -19.49 6.97 -17.90
CA LEU A 753 -20.40 7.74 -18.74
C LEU A 753 -20.57 7.06 -20.10
N VAL A 754 -21.82 6.74 -20.44
CA VAL A 754 -22.24 6.20 -21.73
C VAL A 754 -23.09 7.24 -22.45
N ILE A 755 -22.65 7.63 -23.65
CA ILE A 755 -23.29 8.67 -24.45
C ILE A 755 -24.04 8.02 -25.61
N ARG A 756 -25.30 8.41 -25.81
CA ARG A 756 -26.18 7.93 -26.87
C ARG A 756 -26.68 9.10 -27.71
N GLN A 757 -27.26 8.78 -28.87
CA GLN A 757 -27.69 9.81 -29.82
C GLN A 757 -28.88 10.64 -29.30
N ASP A 758 -29.81 9.97 -28.60
CA ASP A 758 -31.08 10.55 -28.19
C ASP A 758 -31.68 9.81 -26.97
N ALA A 759 -32.73 10.37 -26.38
CA ALA A 759 -33.40 9.80 -25.22
C ALA A 759 -34.01 8.40 -25.46
N ASP A 760 -34.32 8.04 -26.72
CA ASP A 760 -34.85 6.72 -27.07
C ASP A 760 -33.75 5.66 -27.06
N THR A 761 -32.58 5.96 -27.63
CA THR A 761 -31.39 5.09 -27.59
C THR A 761 -30.76 5.01 -26.19
N VAL A 762 -30.90 6.04 -25.35
CA VAL A 762 -30.68 5.94 -23.89
C VAL A 762 -31.61 4.91 -23.26
N ALA A 763 -32.91 5.00 -23.55
CA ALA A 763 -33.92 4.11 -22.98
C ALA A 763 -33.75 2.65 -23.41
N ASP A 764 -33.39 2.41 -24.68
CA ASP A 764 -33.07 1.08 -25.20
C ASP A 764 -31.87 0.46 -24.48
N TYR A 765 -30.78 1.24 -24.31
CA TYR A 765 -29.57 0.77 -23.63
C TYR A 765 -29.82 0.39 -22.16
N ILE A 766 -30.54 1.24 -21.40
CA ILE A 766 -30.83 0.97 -19.98
C ILE A 766 -31.78 -0.23 -19.83
N ALA A 767 -32.80 -0.35 -20.68
CA ALA A 767 -33.74 -1.47 -20.61
C ALA A 767 -33.05 -2.81 -20.92
N GLU A 768 -32.16 -2.82 -21.92
CA GLU A 768 -31.35 -4.00 -22.25
C GLU A 768 -30.37 -4.34 -21.12
N TYR A 769 -29.72 -3.33 -20.52
CA TYR A 769 -28.87 -3.49 -19.34
C TYR A 769 -29.64 -4.11 -18.16
N ILE A 770 -30.81 -3.56 -17.79
CA ILE A 770 -31.67 -4.09 -16.71
C ILE A 770 -32.08 -5.54 -16.99
N LYS A 771 -32.49 -5.84 -18.22
CA LYS A 771 -32.86 -7.18 -18.68
C LYS A 771 -31.70 -8.17 -18.51
N GLU A 772 -30.49 -7.78 -18.92
CA GLU A 772 -29.29 -8.58 -18.71
C GLU A 772 -28.93 -8.74 -17.23
N ARG A 773 -29.05 -7.70 -16.38
CA ARG A 773 -28.82 -7.84 -14.93
C ARG A 773 -29.75 -8.86 -14.28
N ILE A 774 -31.05 -8.78 -14.56
CA ILE A 774 -32.04 -9.73 -14.03
C ILE A 774 -31.76 -11.15 -14.55
N ASN A 775 -31.54 -11.32 -15.86
CA ASN A 775 -31.31 -12.63 -16.47
C ASN A 775 -29.99 -13.29 -16.02
N GLN A 776 -28.94 -12.49 -15.78
CA GLN A 776 -27.66 -12.97 -15.25
C GLN A 776 -27.73 -13.34 -13.76
N PHE A 777 -28.50 -12.60 -12.98
CA PHE A 777 -28.73 -12.88 -11.56
C PHE A 777 -29.53 -14.15 -11.32
N LYS A 778 -30.43 -14.51 -12.26
CA LYS A 778 -31.30 -15.71 -12.20
C LYS A 778 -32.12 -15.78 -10.90
N PRO A 779 -32.98 -14.78 -10.62
CA PRO A 779 -33.67 -14.69 -9.34
C PRO A 779 -34.61 -15.88 -9.09
N THR A 780 -34.76 -16.23 -7.82
CA THR A 780 -35.71 -17.24 -7.32
C THR A 780 -36.59 -16.65 -6.22
N ALA A 781 -37.52 -17.42 -5.67
CA ALA A 781 -38.35 -16.97 -4.55
C ALA A 781 -37.53 -16.71 -3.27
N GLU A 782 -36.47 -17.49 -3.05
CA GLU A 782 -35.56 -17.40 -1.91
C GLU A 782 -34.49 -16.31 -2.10
N ARG A 783 -34.19 -15.97 -3.36
CA ARG A 783 -33.21 -14.95 -3.75
C ARG A 783 -33.79 -14.08 -4.87
N PRO A 784 -34.68 -13.13 -4.55
CA PRO A 784 -35.25 -12.22 -5.53
C PRO A 784 -34.23 -11.19 -6.01
N PHE A 785 -34.45 -10.61 -7.19
CA PHE A 785 -33.68 -9.46 -7.67
C PHE A 785 -34.31 -8.17 -7.13
N VAL A 786 -33.59 -7.44 -6.30
CA VAL A 786 -34.09 -6.21 -5.67
C VAL A 786 -33.72 -4.99 -6.51
N ILE A 787 -34.72 -4.22 -6.97
CA ILE A 787 -34.53 -3.07 -7.86
C ILE A 787 -35.09 -1.76 -7.29
N GLY A 788 -34.27 -0.71 -7.29
CA GLY A 788 -34.69 0.67 -7.01
C GLY A 788 -35.28 1.33 -8.26
N LEU A 789 -36.47 1.93 -8.17
CA LEU A 789 -37.18 2.50 -9.32
C LEU A 789 -37.55 3.99 -9.12
N PRO A 790 -37.20 4.88 -10.09
CA PRO A 790 -37.51 6.31 -10.05
C PRO A 790 -38.92 6.61 -10.55
N THR A 791 -39.34 7.86 -10.40
CA THR A 791 -40.52 8.41 -11.07
C THR A 791 -40.16 9.60 -11.97
N GLY A 792 -41.15 10.25 -12.58
CA GLY A 792 -40.95 11.40 -13.46
C GLY A 792 -40.71 11.04 -14.94
N SER A 793 -40.29 12.03 -15.74
CA SER A 793 -40.31 11.90 -17.21
C SER A 793 -39.22 10.99 -17.80
N SER A 794 -37.98 11.06 -17.29
CA SER A 794 -36.83 10.31 -17.83
C SER A 794 -37.02 8.77 -17.87
N PRO A 795 -37.55 8.08 -16.84
CA PRO A 795 -37.68 6.63 -16.88
C PRO A 795 -38.84 6.10 -17.75
N ILE A 796 -39.77 6.94 -18.23
CA ILE A 796 -40.94 6.48 -19.03
C ILE A 796 -40.50 5.73 -20.30
N GLY A 797 -39.42 6.17 -20.94
CA GLY A 797 -38.84 5.49 -22.10
C GLY A 797 -38.42 4.06 -21.75
N VAL A 798 -37.66 3.90 -20.65
CA VAL A 798 -37.17 2.61 -20.15
C VAL A 798 -38.33 1.67 -19.82
N TYR A 799 -39.36 2.16 -19.12
CA TYR A 799 -40.52 1.32 -18.77
C TYR A 799 -41.25 0.76 -19.99
N LYS A 800 -41.44 1.56 -21.04
CA LYS A 800 -42.02 1.06 -22.31
C LYS A 800 -41.19 -0.07 -22.92
N ARG A 801 -39.86 0.02 -22.86
CA ARG A 801 -38.95 -1.04 -23.34
C ARG A 801 -38.98 -2.28 -22.44
N LEU A 802 -38.99 -2.12 -21.11
CA LEU A 802 -39.10 -3.24 -20.17
C LEU A 802 -40.42 -4.01 -20.34
N VAL A 803 -41.54 -3.31 -20.51
CA VAL A 803 -42.84 -3.92 -20.85
C VAL A 803 -42.78 -4.65 -22.19
N LYS A 804 -42.12 -4.07 -23.21
CA LYS A 804 -41.89 -4.77 -24.48
C LYS A 804 -41.02 -6.03 -24.30
N LEU A 805 -39.94 -5.98 -23.52
CA LEU A 805 -39.07 -7.13 -23.29
C LEU A 805 -39.77 -8.26 -22.54
N TYR A 806 -40.68 -7.94 -21.61
CA TYR A 806 -41.59 -8.89 -20.99
C TYR A 806 -42.57 -9.50 -22.01
N ASN A 807 -43.26 -8.68 -22.80
CA ASN A 807 -44.20 -9.15 -23.83
C ASN A 807 -43.52 -9.99 -24.93
N ASP A 808 -42.25 -9.71 -25.25
CA ASP A 808 -41.40 -10.48 -26.15
C ASP A 808 -40.90 -11.81 -25.52
N GLY A 809 -41.20 -12.09 -24.25
CA GLY A 809 -40.76 -13.30 -23.52
C GLY A 809 -39.28 -13.31 -23.12
N LYS A 810 -38.60 -12.15 -23.14
CA LYS A 810 -37.15 -12.00 -22.88
C LYS A 810 -36.81 -11.62 -21.44
N LEU A 811 -37.82 -11.28 -20.64
CA LEU A 811 -37.70 -10.81 -19.26
C LEU A 811 -38.91 -11.28 -18.44
N SER A 812 -38.71 -11.55 -17.15
CA SER A 812 -39.78 -11.83 -16.19
C SER A 812 -39.48 -11.10 -14.88
N PHE A 813 -40.54 -10.58 -14.26
CA PHE A 813 -40.52 -9.87 -12.99
C PHE A 813 -41.10 -10.71 -11.83
N LYS A 814 -41.45 -11.99 -12.09
CA LYS A 814 -42.02 -12.91 -11.10
C LYS A 814 -41.23 -13.00 -9.79
N TYR A 815 -39.90 -12.90 -9.86
CA TYR A 815 -38.99 -12.92 -8.71
C TYR A 815 -38.20 -11.61 -8.56
N VAL A 816 -38.78 -10.50 -9.01
CA VAL A 816 -38.26 -9.14 -8.80
C VAL A 816 -39.01 -8.50 -7.64
N VAL A 817 -38.28 -7.79 -6.78
CA VAL A 817 -38.82 -6.95 -5.70
C VAL A 817 -38.46 -5.50 -6.00
N SER A 818 -39.44 -4.62 -6.12
CA SER A 818 -39.22 -3.20 -6.40
C SER A 818 -39.30 -2.36 -5.13
N PHE A 819 -38.45 -1.35 -5.04
CA PHE A 819 -38.56 -0.24 -4.09
C PHE A 819 -38.55 1.08 -4.85
N ASN A 820 -39.64 1.83 -4.76
CA ASN A 820 -39.72 3.15 -5.35
C ASN A 820 -39.02 4.23 -4.51
N MET A 821 -38.55 5.28 -5.19
CA MET A 821 -37.70 6.33 -4.61
C MET A 821 -38.44 7.30 -3.70
N ASP A 822 -39.71 7.57 -3.97
CA ASP A 822 -40.44 8.68 -3.38
C ASP A 822 -41.97 8.47 -3.39
N GLU A 823 -42.69 9.28 -2.61
CA GLU A 823 -44.14 9.51 -2.73
C GLU A 823 -44.50 10.86 -2.07
N TYR A 824 -45.53 11.54 -2.57
CA TYR A 824 -46.01 12.79 -1.97
C TYR A 824 -46.75 12.57 -0.64
N VAL A 825 -46.54 13.46 0.34
CA VAL A 825 -47.27 13.42 1.61
C VAL A 825 -48.67 14.04 1.43
N GLY A 826 -49.69 13.32 1.92
CA GLY A 826 -51.10 13.77 1.90
C GLY A 826 -51.78 13.69 0.54
N LEU A 827 -51.18 13.04 -0.46
CA LEU A 827 -51.77 12.82 -1.77
C LEU A 827 -52.41 11.42 -1.83
N PRO A 828 -53.71 11.27 -2.14
CA PRO A 828 -54.37 9.97 -2.18
C PRO A 828 -53.67 8.96 -3.12
N ARG A 829 -53.63 7.69 -2.72
CA ARG A 829 -52.91 6.63 -3.46
C ARG A 829 -53.39 6.47 -4.92
N ASP A 830 -54.67 6.73 -5.16
CA ASP A 830 -55.35 6.67 -6.46
C ASP A 830 -55.38 8.00 -7.21
N HIS A 831 -54.82 9.08 -6.64
CA HIS A 831 -54.66 10.36 -7.33
C HIS A 831 -53.80 10.18 -8.59
N PRO A 832 -54.12 10.83 -9.73
CA PRO A 832 -53.36 10.66 -10.98
C PRO A 832 -51.86 10.93 -10.83
N GLU A 833 -51.50 11.97 -10.07
CA GLU A 833 -50.12 12.40 -9.81
C GLU A 833 -49.46 11.70 -8.60
N SER A 834 -50.07 10.67 -8.01
CA SER A 834 -49.37 9.85 -7.01
C SER A 834 -48.32 8.97 -7.69
N TYR A 835 -47.22 8.72 -7.00
CA TYR A 835 -46.14 7.90 -7.54
C TYR A 835 -46.53 6.41 -7.59
N HIS A 836 -47.47 5.99 -6.74
CA HIS A 836 -48.23 4.75 -6.96
C HIS A 836 -48.96 4.71 -8.31
N SER A 837 -49.79 5.70 -8.64
CA SER A 837 -50.55 5.75 -9.90
C SER A 837 -49.64 5.82 -11.12
N PHE A 838 -48.56 6.61 -11.05
CA PHE A 838 -47.54 6.69 -12.08
C PHE A 838 -46.93 5.32 -12.39
N MET A 839 -46.41 4.63 -11.37
CA MET A 839 -45.76 3.33 -11.53
C MET A 839 -46.72 2.22 -11.98
N TRP A 840 -47.94 2.22 -11.44
CA TRP A 840 -48.98 1.31 -11.85
C TRP A 840 -49.31 1.46 -13.35
N ASN A 841 -49.42 2.70 -13.83
CA ASN A 841 -49.78 2.99 -15.21
C ASN A 841 -48.64 2.77 -16.22
N HIS A 842 -47.39 3.01 -15.83
CA HIS A 842 -46.24 2.90 -16.74
C HIS A 842 -45.53 1.54 -16.73
N LEU A 843 -45.59 0.79 -15.63
CA LEU A 843 -44.89 -0.49 -15.51
C LEU A 843 -45.77 -1.60 -14.92
N PHE A 844 -46.17 -1.49 -13.65
CA PHE A 844 -46.56 -2.68 -12.86
C PHE A 844 -47.80 -3.42 -13.39
N LYS A 845 -48.79 -2.73 -13.97
CA LYS A 845 -49.99 -3.39 -14.53
C LYS A 845 -49.75 -4.16 -15.85
N HIS A 846 -48.55 -4.07 -16.41
CA HIS A 846 -48.21 -4.63 -17.73
C HIS A 846 -47.17 -5.77 -17.66
N ILE A 847 -46.78 -6.21 -16.46
CA ILE A 847 -45.72 -7.20 -16.21
C ILE A 847 -46.17 -8.22 -15.15
N ASP A 848 -45.46 -9.34 -15.04
CA ASP A 848 -45.73 -10.44 -14.10
C ASP A 848 -45.15 -10.24 -12.67
N ILE A 849 -45.01 -8.99 -12.21
CA ILE A 849 -44.52 -8.71 -10.84
C ILE A 849 -45.61 -9.03 -9.80
N PRO A 850 -45.32 -9.80 -8.73
CA PRO A 850 -46.28 -10.02 -7.65
C PRO A 850 -46.61 -8.71 -6.92
N PRO A 851 -47.89 -8.40 -6.64
CA PRO A 851 -48.27 -7.17 -5.93
C PRO A 851 -47.59 -6.96 -4.57
N GLU A 852 -47.32 -8.05 -3.84
CA GLU A 852 -46.61 -8.06 -2.55
C GLU A 852 -45.12 -7.67 -2.65
N ASN A 853 -44.54 -7.80 -3.85
CA ASN A 853 -43.16 -7.43 -4.16
C ASN A 853 -43.02 -5.96 -4.59
N VAL A 854 -44.14 -5.23 -4.75
CA VAL A 854 -44.15 -3.79 -5.08
C VAL A 854 -44.12 -2.96 -3.81
N ASN A 855 -43.01 -2.24 -3.58
CA ASN A 855 -42.86 -1.34 -2.42
C ASN A 855 -42.83 0.11 -2.88
N ILE A 856 -43.74 0.91 -2.32
CA ILE A 856 -43.84 2.36 -2.49
C ILE A 856 -44.06 2.95 -1.10
N LEU A 857 -43.44 4.09 -0.83
CA LEU A 857 -43.59 4.83 0.42
C LEU A 857 -45.05 5.29 0.60
N ASN A 858 -45.62 5.13 1.80
CA ASN A 858 -46.98 5.58 2.07
C ASN A 858 -47.02 6.98 2.68
N GLY A 859 -47.14 8.01 1.84
CA GLY A 859 -47.27 9.42 2.26
C GLY A 859 -48.56 9.79 3.02
N ASN A 860 -49.44 8.83 3.34
CA ASN A 860 -50.73 9.06 4.01
C ASN A 860 -50.86 8.33 5.36
N VAL A 861 -49.76 7.88 5.97
CA VAL A 861 -49.77 7.39 7.36
C VAL A 861 -49.72 8.54 8.37
N ASP A 862 -50.22 8.30 9.58
CA ASP A 862 -50.15 9.27 10.68
C ASP A 862 -48.70 9.56 11.14
N ASP A 863 -47.85 8.53 11.17
CA ASP A 863 -46.42 8.63 11.52
C ASP A 863 -45.52 8.33 10.31
N LEU A 864 -45.18 9.41 9.60
CA LEU A 864 -44.30 9.39 8.44
C LEU A 864 -42.87 8.93 8.76
N GLN A 865 -42.38 9.14 9.99
CA GLN A 865 -41.02 8.75 10.39
C GLN A 865 -40.95 7.23 10.59
N SER A 866 -41.95 6.64 11.25
CA SER A 866 -42.08 5.18 11.37
C SER A 866 -42.21 4.50 10.01
N GLU A 867 -42.86 5.13 9.02
CA GLU A 867 -42.90 4.61 7.64
C GLU A 867 -41.53 4.61 6.96
N CYS A 868 -40.74 5.67 7.12
CA CYS A 868 -39.37 5.72 6.60
C CYS A 868 -38.47 4.63 7.23
N GLU A 869 -38.57 4.43 8.53
CA GLU A 869 -37.82 3.39 9.26
C GLU A 869 -38.25 1.98 8.85
N ARG A 870 -39.56 1.75 8.69
CA ARG A 870 -40.11 0.50 8.13
C ARG A 870 -39.60 0.23 6.72
N TYR A 871 -39.44 1.26 5.89
CA TYR A 871 -38.98 1.13 4.51
C TYR A 871 -37.51 0.71 4.44
N GLU A 872 -36.62 1.38 5.20
CA GLU A 872 -35.21 0.98 5.35
C GLU A 872 -35.07 -0.44 5.91
N ALA A 873 -35.84 -0.78 6.95
CA ALA A 873 -35.84 -2.12 7.52
C ALA A 873 -36.30 -3.19 6.52
N LYS A 874 -37.25 -2.87 5.64
CA LYS A 874 -37.69 -3.79 4.58
C LYS A 874 -36.61 -3.95 3.49
N ILE A 875 -35.91 -2.88 3.09
CA ILE A 875 -34.76 -2.98 2.17
C ILE A 875 -33.66 -3.88 2.77
N GLN A 876 -33.31 -3.64 4.04
CA GLN A 876 -32.36 -4.46 4.80
C GLN A 876 -32.77 -5.94 4.85
N SER A 877 -34.07 -6.24 5.01
CA SER A 877 -34.57 -7.63 5.08
C SER A 877 -34.37 -8.46 3.81
N TYR A 878 -34.14 -7.83 2.64
CA TYR A 878 -33.76 -8.51 1.40
C TYR A 878 -32.24 -8.50 1.13
N GLY A 879 -31.42 -7.96 2.04
CA GLY A 879 -29.96 -7.87 1.88
C GLY A 879 -29.45 -6.63 1.13
N GLY A 880 -30.33 -5.66 0.87
CA GLY A 880 -30.04 -4.43 0.11
C GLY A 880 -30.63 -4.43 -1.30
N ILE A 881 -30.25 -3.42 -2.09
CA ILE A 881 -30.70 -3.25 -3.49
C ILE A 881 -29.61 -3.75 -4.44
N GLU A 882 -29.95 -4.60 -5.40
CA GLU A 882 -29.00 -5.14 -6.38
C GLU A 882 -28.72 -4.11 -7.50
N LEU A 883 -29.77 -3.47 -8.02
CA LEU A 883 -29.63 -2.38 -8.99
C LEU A 883 -30.56 -1.23 -8.65
N PHE A 884 -30.03 -0.01 -8.61
CA PHE A 884 -30.80 1.20 -8.37
C PHE A 884 -30.85 2.04 -9.65
N MET A 885 -32.03 2.21 -10.24
CA MET A 885 -32.23 3.15 -11.34
C MET A 885 -32.62 4.52 -10.78
N GLY A 886 -31.97 5.59 -11.23
CA GLY A 886 -32.22 6.97 -10.80
C GLY A 886 -32.52 7.89 -11.98
N GLY A 887 -33.49 8.77 -11.82
CA GLY A 887 -33.63 9.98 -12.64
C GLY A 887 -33.19 11.21 -11.84
N ILE A 888 -32.83 12.30 -12.54
CA ILE A 888 -32.44 13.56 -11.89
C ILE A 888 -33.25 14.78 -12.32
N GLY A 889 -33.30 15.78 -11.44
CA GLY A 889 -33.75 17.14 -11.74
C GLY A 889 -32.73 17.94 -12.56
N PRO A 890 -33.12 19.10 -13.14
CA PRO A 890 -32.21 20.03 -13.85
C PRO A 890 -31.08 20.60 -12.98
N ASP A 891 -31.32 20.66 -11.67
CA ASP A 891 -30.45 21.02 -10.54
C ASP A 891 -29.63 19.82 -10.01
N GLY A 892 -29.76 18.64 -10.63
CA GLY A 892 -29.03 17.44 -10.23
C GLY A 892 -29.48 16.79 -8.93
N HIS A 893 -30.71 17.01 -8.45
CA HIS A 893 -31.23 16.17 -7.35
C HIS A 893 -31.49 14.72 -7.80
N ILE A 894 -31.18 13.74 -6.96
CA ILE A 894 -31.66 12.34 -7.09
C ILE A 894 -32.85 12.14 -6.15
N ALA A 895 -33.99 11.64 -6.65
CA ALA A 895 -35.27 11.66 -5.92
C ALA A 895 -35.59 13.10 -5.44
N PHE A 896 -36.40 13.27 -4.39
CA PHE A 896 -36.51 14.55 -3.70
C PHE A 896 -35.29 14.90 -2.80
N ASN A 897 -34.07 14.41 -3.08
CA ASN A 897 -32.86 14.89 -2.39
C ASN A 897 -32.39 16.24 -2.96
N GLU A 898 -33.23 17.27 -2.74
CA GLU A 898 -33.01 18.67 -3.10
C GLU A 898 -31.59 19.15 -2.74
N PRO A 899 -31.03 20.14 -3.46
CA PRO A 899 -29.78 20.80 -3.11
C PRO A 899 -29.69 21.17 -1.61
N GLY A 900 -28.55 20.87 -1.00
CA GLY A 900 -28.35 21.00 0.46
C GLY A 900 -28.64 19.73 1.26
N SER A 901 -29.13 18.66 0.63
CA SER A 901 -29.41 17.39 1.32
C SER A 901 -28.12 16.62 1.66
N SER A 902 -28.06 16.03 2.87
CA SER A 902 -26.93 15.20 3.29
C SER A 902 -26.72 14.00 2.36
N LEU A 903 -25.49 13.81 1.90
CA LEU A 903 -25.10 12.69 1.04
C LEU A 903 -25.10 11.33 1.77
N GLN A 904 -25.13 11.33 3.11
CA GLN A 904 -25.29 10.14 3.95
C GLN A 904 -26.74 9.94 4.46
N SER A 905 -27.69 10.72 3.92
CA SER A 905 -29.09 10.62 4.35
C SER A 905 -29.68 9.23 4.09
N ARG A 906 -30.58 8.81 4.99
CA ARG A 906 -31.48 7.67 4.82
C ARG A 906 -32.86 8.14 4.35
N THR A 907 -33.75 7.18 4.10
CA THR A 907 -35.17 7.44 3.80
C THR A 907 -35.76 8.34 4.88
N ARG A 908 -36.44 9.42 4.47
CA ARG A 908 -36.93 10.47 5.38
C ARG A 908 -38.06 11.29 4.76
N VAL A 909 -38.75 12.04 5.61
CA VAL A 909 -39.58 13.17 5.20
C VAL A 909 -38.70 14.32 4.71
N LYS A 910 -39.09 14.97 3.60
CA LYS A 910 -38.37 16.10 3.02
C LYS A 910 -39.34 17.18 2.56
N THR A 911 -39.05 18.43 2.91
CA THR A 911 -39.71 19.61 2.37
C THR A 911 -39.22 19.87 0.95
N LEU A 912 -40.15 20.09 0.02
CA LEU A 912 -39.85 20.40 -1.37
C LEU A 912 -39.34 21.84 -1.50
N ALA A 913 -38.36 22.04 -2.39
CA ALA A 913 -37.89 23.38 -2.75
C ALA A 913 -38.96 24.14 -3.52
N TYR A 914 -39.00 25.47 -3.39
CA TYR A 914 -39.99 26.30 -4.10
C TYR A 914 -39.91 26.14 -5.63
N GLU A 915 -38.70 25.95 -6.16
CA GLU A 915 -38.44 25.68 -7.57
C GLU A 915 -39.04 24.32 -8.00
N THR A 916 -38.89 23.27 -7.18
CA THR A 916 -39.52 21.96 -7.38
C THR A 916 -41.05 22.05 -7.36
N ILE A 917 -41.61 22.85 -6.47
CA ILE A 917 -43.07 23.11 -6.41
C ILE A 917 -43.54 23.81 -7.70
N ILE A 918 -42.83 24.82 -8.20
CA ILE A 918 -43.13 25.48 -9.49
C ILE A 918 -43.00 24.50 -10.65
N ALA A 919 -41.91 23.74 -10.72
CA ALA A 919 -41.64 22.78 -11.79
C ALA A 919 -42.70 21.67 -11.86
N ASN A 920 -43.24 21.25 -10.72
CA ASN A 920 -44.27 20.23 -10.63
C ASN A 920 -45.70 20.77 -10.77
N ALA A 921 -45.94 22.08 -10.64
CA ALA A 921 -47.26 22.68 -10.83
C ALA A 921 -47.89 22.34 -12.20
N ARG A 922 -47.07 22.10 -13.25
CA ARG A 922 -47.53 21.63 -14.57
C ARG A 922 -48.34 20.32 -14.52
N PHE A 923 -48.07 19.45 -13.54
CA PHE A 923 -48.81 18.20 -13.31
C PHE A 923 -50.13 18.45 -12.56
N PHE A 924 -50.17 19.49 -11.71
CA PHE A 924 -51.35 19.89 -10.94
C PHE A 924 -52.19 20.98 -11.66
N GLY A 925 -52.23 20.94 -13.00
CA GLY A 925 -53.02 21.86 -13.83
C GLY A 925 -52.50 23.30 -13.87
N GLY A 926 -51.21 23.52 -13.58
CA GLY A 926 -50.58 24.84 -13.47
C GLY A 926 -50.74 25.51 -12.10
N ASP A 927 -51.41 24.87 -11.14
CA ASP A 927 -51.78 25.46 -9.86
C ASP A 927 -50.79 25.06 -8.75
N VAL A 928 -49.89 26.00 -8.42
CA VAL A 928 -48.88 25.88 -7.35
C VAL A 928 -49.52 25.54 -5.98
N SER A 929 -50.77 25.96 -5.73
CA SER A 929 -51.44 25.71 -4.44
C SER A 929 -51.85 24.25 -4.23
N LYS A 930 -51.97 23.46 -5.31
CA LYS A 930 -52.33 22.04 -5.30
C LYS A 930 -51.14 21.10 -5.18
N VAL A 931 -49.92 21.61 -5.35
CA VAL A 931 -48.70 20.80 -5.25
C VAL A 931 -48.40 20.51 -3.77
N PRO A 932 -48.21 19.24 -3.37
CA PRO A 932 -47.83 18.90 -2.00
C PRO A 932 -46.49 19.54 -1.61
N LYS A 933 -46.36 19.97 -0.34
CA LYS A 933 -45.16 20.67 0.16
C LYS A 933 -44.13 19.75 0.82
N LEU A 934 -44.51 18.52 1.07
CA LEU A 934 -43.71 17.47 1.71
C LEU A 934 -43.76 16.22 0.84
N ALA A 935 -42.66 15.49 0.82
CA ALA A 935 -42.57 14.16 0.22
C ALA A 935 -41.82 13.21 1.17
N LEU A 936 -42.08 11.92 1.02
CA LEU A 936 -41.19 10.86 1.50
C LEU A 936 -40.19 10.58 0.39
N THR A 937 -38.91 10.41 0.74
CA THR A 937 -37.86 10.10 -0.23
C THR A 937 -36.82 9.19 0.39
N VAL A 938 -36.33 8.23 -0.40
CA VAL A 938 -35.12 7.49 -0.09
C VAL A 938 -33.94 8.46 -0.03
N GLY A 939 -33.02 8.24 0.92
CA GLY A 939 -31.87 9.11 1.11
C GLY A 939 -30.73 8.78 0.17
N VAL A 940 -29.81 9.74 -0.03
CA VAL A 940 -28.65 9.55 -0.91
C VAL A 940 -27.79 8.37 -0.44
N GLY A 941 -27.62 8.18 0.87
CA GLY A 941 -26.92 7.01 1.42
C GLY A 941 -27.62 5.69 1.09
N THR A 942 -28.96 5.66 1.05
CA THR A 942 -29.75 4.48 0.65
C THR A 942 -29.58 4.16 -0.83
N VAL A 943 -29.45 5.17 -1.70
CA VAL A 943 -29.09 4.98 -3.13
C VAL A 943 -27.68 4.41 -3.25
N MET A 944 -26.74 4.95 -2.48
CA MET A 944 -25.31 4.63 -2.55
C MET A 944 -24.91 3.31 -1.87
N ASP A 945 -25.81 2.69 -1.10
CA ASP A 945 -25.65 1.35 -0.52
C ASP A 945 -26.10 0.23 -1.48
N ALA A 946 -26.70 0.56 -2.63
CA ALA A 946 -27.00 -0.41 -3.67
C ALA A 946 -25.72 -1.10 -4.17
N ARG A 947 -25.84 -2.30 -4.76
CA ARG A 947 -24.68 -2.94 -5.39
C ARG A 947 -24.25 -2.18 -6.66
N GLU A 948 -25.22 -1.59 -7.36
CA GLU A 948 -25.07 -0.98 -8.68
C GLU A 948 -26.05 0.19 -8.81
N VAL A 949 -25.61 1.32 -9.40
CA VAL A 949 -26.43 2.51 -9.60
C VAL A 949 -26.38 2.92 -11.07
N VAL A 950 -27.54 3.05 -11.72
CA VAL A 950 -27.68 3.56 -13.09
C VAL A 950 -28.50 4.85 -13.10
N VAL A 951 -27.95 5.94 -13.67
CA VAL A 951 -28.59 7.26 -13.69
C VAL A 951 -28.91 7.70 -15.11
N ILE A 952 -30.15 8.14 -15.33
CA ILE A 952 -30.67 8.60 -16.61
C ILE A 952 -30.60 10.13 -16.69
N ILE A 953 -29.82 10.67 -17.62
CA ILE A 953 -29.67 12.11 -17.81
C ILE A 953 -29.91 12.47 -19.28
N THR A 954 -31.13 12.90 -19.61
CA THR A 954 -31.54 13.22 -20.98
C THR A 954 -32.01 14.66 -21.13
N GLY A 955 -31.66 15.27 -22.27
CA GLY A 955 -32.06 16.61 -22.70
C GLY A 955 -31.15 17.75 -22.23
N ALA A 956 -31.03 18.77 -23.07
CA ALA A 956 -30.18 19.95 -22.86
C ALA A 956 -30.43 20.68 -21.53
N ASN A 957 -31.67 20.65 -21.02
CA ASN A 957 -32.01 21.27 -19.74
C ASN A 957 -31.39 20.57 -18.51
N LYS A 958 -30.70 19.43 -18.70
CA LYS A 958 -29.93 18.74 -17.66
C LYS A 958 -28.42 18.76 -17.92
N ALA A 959 -27.95 19.45 -18.96
CA ALA A 959 -26.53 19.42 -19.33
C ALA A 959 -25.61 19.97 -18.24
N ILE A 960 -26.03 21.04 -17.56
CA ILE A 960 -25.32 21.56 -16.38
C ILE A 960 -25.23 20.48 -15.30
N ALA A 961 -26.33 19.78 -14.98
CA ALA A 961 -26.31 18.71 -13.98
C ALA A 961 -25.39 17.55 -14.38
N LEU A 962 -25.30 17.20 -15.67
CA LEU A 962 -24.32 16.21 -16.15
C LEU A 962 -22.88 16.69 -15.97
N ALA A 963 -22.57 17.94 -16.35
CA ALA A 963 -21.24 18.51 -16.18
C ALA A 963 -20.83 18.58 -14.70
N LYS A 964 -21.74 19.00 -13.82
CA LYS A 964 -21.55 18.96 -12.36
C LYS A 964 -21.37 17.54 -11.82
N CYS A 965 -22.04 16.56 -12.42
CA CYS A 965 -21.96 15.15 -12.04
C CYS A 965 -20.67 14.45 -12.50
N ILE A 966 -20.12 14.82 -13.66
CA ILE A 966 -19.01 14.10 -14.31
C ILE A 966 -17.67 14.84 -14.20
N GLU A 967 -17.69 16.16 -14.37
CA GLU A 967 -16.46 16.96 -14.47
C GLU A 967 -16.10 17.67 -13.16
N GLU A 968 -17.07 17.97 -12.29
CA GLU A 968 -16.87 18.63 -10.99
C GLU A 968 -16.77 17.64 -9.81
N GLY A 969 -16.57 18.16 -8.60
CA GLY A 969 -16.42 17.35 -7.38
C GLY A 969 -17.75 17.04 -6.68
N VAL A 970 -17.76 15.98 -5.90
CA VAL A 970 -18.88 15.56 -5.04
C VAL A 970 -19.37 16.72 -4.17
N ASN A 971 -20.63 17.11 -4.33
CA ASN A 971 -21.21 18.31 -3.75
C ASN A 971 -22.68 18.07 -3.36
N HIS A 972 -23.04 18.39 -2.12
CA HIS A 972 -24.43 18.27 -1.62
C HIS A 972 -25.42 19.24 -2.29
N MET A 973 -24.93 20.25 -3.01
CA MET A 973 -25.76 21.11 -3.85
C MET A 973 -26.14 20.46 -5.19
N TRP A 974 -25.45 19.39 -5.59
CA TRP A 974 -25.70 18.61 -6.80
C TRP A 974 -25.71 17.14 -6.41
N THR A 975 -26.78 16.67 -5.73
CA THR A 975 -26.74 15.38 -5.00
C THR A 975 -26.44 14.17 -5.90
N VAL A 976 -26.71 14.27 -7.21
CA VAL A 976 -26.25 13.30 -8.22
C VAL A 976 -24.74 13.07 -8.24
N SER A 977 -23.93 14.09 -7.97
CA SER A 977 -22.45 13.97 -7.93
C SER A 977 -21.94 12.94 -6.92
N ALA A 978 -22.76 12.54 -5.93
CA ALA A 978 -22.43 11.45 -5.02
C ALA A 978 -22.07 10.14 -5.75
N ILE A 979 -22.67 9.86 -6.92
CA ILE A 979 -22.44 8.62 -7.67
C ILE A 979 -20.99 8.46 -8.15
N GLN A 980 -20.19 9.54 -8.19
CA GLN A 980 -18.74 9.47 -8.43
C GLN A 980 -18.01 8.61 -7.38
N THR A 981 -18.57 8.50 -6.17
CA THR A 981 -18.02 7.69 -5.08
C THR A 981 -18.60 6.28 -5.03
N HIS A 982 -19.56 5.96 -5.91
CA HIS A 982 -20.17 4.65 -5.95
C HIS A 982 -19.21 3.67 -6.66
N PRO A 983 -18.90 2.50 -6.10
CA PRO A 983 -17.93 1.57 -6.69
C PRO A 983 -18.40 0.95 -8.02
N ARG A 984 -19.68 1.13 -8.39
CA ARG A 984 -20.30 0.69 -9.65
C ARG A 984 -21.41 1.66 -10.07
N SER A 985 -21.05 2.84 -10.56
CA SER A 985 -22.03 3.79 -11.14
C SER A 985 -21.94 3.84 -12.67
N LEU A 986 -23.11 3.93 -13.29
CA LEU A 986 -23.31 4.06 -14.72
C LEU A 986 -24.19 5.28 -14.96
N VAL A 987 -23.70 6.26 -15.72
CA VAL A 987 -24.49 7.38 -16.22
C VAL A 987 -24.76 7.14 -17.70
N VAL A 988 -26.03 7.14 -18.10
CA VAL A 988 -26.43 7.03 -19.50
C VAL A 988 -27.13 8.32 -19.91
N CYS A 989 -26.56 9.00 -20.90
CA CYS A 989 -27.04 10.29 -21.36
C CYS A 989 -27.21 10.36 -22.89
N ASP A 990 -28.01 11.31 -23.35
CA ASP A 990 -28.08 11.66 -24.77
C ASP A 990 -27.05 12.75 -25.12
N ASP A 991 -26.81 12.98 -26.42
CA ASP A 991 -25.87 13.99 -26.89
C ASP A 991 -26.28 15.41 -26.44
N ASP A 992 -27.57 15.71 -26.37
CA ASP A 992 -28.10 16.99 -25.86
C ASP A 992 -27.73 17.24 -24.38
N ALA A 993 -27.73 16.21 -23.53
CA ALA A 993 -27.25 16.34 -22.16
C ALA A 993 -25.73 16.60 -22.07
N THR A 994 -24.95 16.42 -23.15
CA THR A 994 -23.49 16.66 -23.13
C THR A 994 -23.07 18.10 -23.44
N LEU A 995 -24.00 19.01 -23.76
CA LEU A 995 -23.70 20.35 -24.27
C LEU A 995 -22.80 21.22 -23.36
N GLU A 996 -22.82 20.99 -22.05
CA GLU A 996 -22.00 21.70 -21.05
C GLU A 996 -20.74 20.92 -20.63
N LEU A 997 -20.51 19.71 -21.16
CA LEU A 997 -19.27 18.97 -20.95
C LEU A 997 -18.14 19.51 -21.84
N HIS A 998 -16.90 19.43 -21.37
CA HIS A 998 -15.77 19.70 -22.23
C HIS A 998 -15.70 18.70 -23.40
N VAL A 999 -15.42 19.21 -24.61
CA VAL A 999 -15.25 18.40 -25.84
C VAL A 999 -14.23 17.27 -25.66
N LYS A 1000 -13.21 17.47 -24.82
CA LYS A 1000 -12.22 16.44 -24.48
C LYS A 1000 -12.86 15.26 -23.72
N THR A 1001 -13.74 15.54 -22.77
CA THR A 1001 -14.47 14.55 -21.96
C THR A 1001 -15.43 13.75 -22.81
N VAL A 1002 -16.23 14.42 -23.65
CA VAL A 1002 -17.15 13.74 -24.60
C VAL A 1002 -16.37 12.82 -25.55
N ARG A 1003 -15.26 13.31 -26.12
CA ARG A 1003 -14.40 12.50 -26.99
C ARG A 1003 -13.74 11.33 -26.25
N TYR A 1004 -13.31 11.53 -25.01
CA TYR A 1004 -12.71 10.49 -24.18
C TYR A 1004 -13.67 9.31 -24.00
N PHE A 1005 -14.88 9.54 -23.47
CA PHE A 1005 -15.85 8.47 -23.24
C PHE A 1005 -16.31 7.79 -24.53
N LYS A 1006 -16.61 8.55 -25.61
CA LYS A 1006 -16.94 7.96 -26.93
C LYS A 1006 -15.78 7.13 -27.50
N SER A 1007 -14.53 7.57 -27.33
CA SER A 1007 -13.35 6.83 -27.83
C SER A 1007 -13.09 5.53 -27.07
N ILE A 1008 -13.35 5.49 -25.75
CA ILE A 1008 -13.21 4.25 -24.97
C ILE A 1008 -14.24 3.21 -25.41
N GLU A 1009 -15.50 3.62 -25.59
CA GLU A 1009 -16.54 2.71 -26.07
C GLU A 1009 -16.23 2.18 -27.48
N GLN A 1010 -15.75 3.04 -28.39
CA GLN A 1010 -15.32 2.62 -29.72
C GLN A 1010 -14.15 1.62 -29.67
N VAL A 1011 -13.10 1.90 -28.90
CA VAL A 1011 -11.94 1.01 -28.76
C VAL A 1011 -12.34 -0.34 -28.15
N GLN A 1012 -13.27 -0.36 -27.19
CA GLN A 1012 -13.83 -1.58 -26.62
C GLN A 1012 -14.60 -2.41 -27.69
N ASP A 1013 -15.48 -1.77 -28.47
CA ASP A 1013 -16.24 -2.40 -29.55
C ASP A 1013 -15.36 -2.95 -30.70
N GLU A 1014 -14.23 -2.29 -30.96
CA GLU A 1014 -13.22 -2.69 -31.96
C GLU A 1014 -12.34 -3.84 -31.45
N MET A 1015 -11.78 -3.74 -30.24
CA MET A 1015 -10.81 -4.70 -29.71
C MET A 1015 -11.42 -6.08 -29.45
N ILE A 1016 -12.65 -6.13 -28.89
CA ILE A 1016 -13.23 -7.38 -28.42
C ILE A 1016 -14.66 -7.65 -28.93
N GLY A 1017 -15.36 -6.64 -29.46
CA GLY A 1017 -16.76 -6.79 -29.89
C GLY A 1017 -17.76 -6.77 -28.73
N ARG A 1018 -18.97 -6.25 -28.99
CA ARG A 1018 -20.05 -6.11 -27.99
C ARG A 1018 -20.41 -7.42 -27.32
N GLU A 1019 -20.32 -8.52 -28.05
CA GLU A 1019 -20.57 -9.88 -27.59
C GLU A 1019 -19.60 -10.38 -26.51
N ASN A 1020 -18.41 -9.76 -26.38
CA ASN A 1020 -17.43 -10.08 -25.35
C ASN A 1020 -17.26 -8.95 -24.31
N LEU A 1021 -18.07 -7.87 -24.38
CA LEU A 1021 -18.15 -6.85 -23.36
C LEU A 1021 -19.23 -7.21 -22.33
N GLY A 1022 -18.82 -7.32 -21.07
CA GLY A 1022 -19.72 -7.26 -19.93
C GLY A 1022 -20.35 -5.88 -19.79
N LEU A 1023 -21.36 -5.80 -18.94
CA LEU A 1023 -22.29 -4.65 -18.88
C LEU A 1023 -21.69 -3.30 -18.43
N TYR A 1024 -20.39 -3.24 -18.10
CA TYR A 1024 -19.63 -2.02 -17.81
C TYR A 1024 -18.42 -1.84 -18.73
N GLY A 1025 -18.37 -2.53 -19.87
CA GLY A 1025 -17.23 -2.52 -20.79
C GLY A 1025 -16.02 -3.36 -20.32
N GLN A 1026 -16.15 -4.14 -19.25
CA GLN A 1026 -15.15 -5.15 -18.87
C GLN A 1026 -15.22 -6.37 -19.80
N VAL A 1027 -14.14 -7.13 -19.95
CA VAL A 1027 -14.15 -8.36 -20.75
C VAL A 1027 -15.02 -9.44 -20.09
N ALA A 1028 -16.00 -9.98 -20.81
CA ALA A 1028 -16.86 -11.08 -20.37
C ALA A 1028 -16.32 -12.45 -20.86
N GLY A 1029 -15.43 -13.06 -20.07
CA GLY A 1029 -14.93 -14.42 -20.32
C GLY A 1029 -13.74 -14.49 -21.30
N PRO A 1030 -13.44 -15.68 -21.86
CA PRO A 1030 -12.31 -15.86 -22.77
C PRO A 1030 -12.55 -15.15 -24.11
N LEU A 1031 -11.62 -14.24 -24.45
CA LEU A 1031 -11.70 -13.34 -25.61
C LEU A 1031 -11.87 -14.08 -26.94
N LYS A 1032 -12.96 -13.77 -27.66
CA LYS A 1032 -13.13 -14.11 -29.07
C LYS A 1032 -12.86 -12.86 -29.92
N TYR A 1033 -11.59 -12.62 -30.23
CA TYR A 1033 -11.19 -11.46 -31.03
C TYR A 1033 -11.89 -11.45 -32.40
N LYS A 1034 -12.31 -10.27 -32.86
CA LYS A 1034 -12.59 -10.06 -34.28
C LYS A 1034 -11.27 -10.21 -35.03
N THR A 1035 -11.23 -11.10 -36.02
CA THR A 1035 -10.16 -11.12 -37.01
C THR A 1035 -10.18 -9.80 -37.76
N ILE A 1036 -9.16 -8.96 -37.53
CA ILE A 1036 -8.95 -7.75 -38.32
C ILE A 1036 -8.77 -8.21 -39.77
N PRO A 1037 -9.57 -7.70 -40.74
CA PRO A 1037 -9.36 -8.01 -42.14
C PRO A 1037 -7.95 -7.58 -42.54
N SER A 1038 -7.20 -8.48 -43.18
CA SER A 1038 -5.91 -8.14 -43.77
C SER A 1038 -6.12 -7.20 -44.96
N GLY A 1039 -6.20 -5.89 -44.68
CA GLY A 1039 -6.31 -4.85 -45.69
C GLY A 1039 -4.99 -4.67 -46.44
N ASN A 1040 -5.07 -4.71 -47.77
CA ASN A 1040 -4.06 -4.16 -48.67
C ASN A 1040 -4.12 -2.62 -48.67
#